data_AF-A0A968JAW8-F1
#
_entry.id   AF-A0A968JAW8-F1
#
_cell.length_a   1.000
_cell.length_b   1.000
_cell.length_c   1.000
_cell.angle_alpha   90.00
_cell.angle_beta   90.00
_cell.angle_gamma   90.00
#
_symmetry.space_group_name_H-M   'P 1'
#
loop_
_entity.id
_entity.type
_entity.pdbx_description
1 polymer ?
#
loop_
_entity_poly.entity_id
_entity_poly.type
_entity_poly.pdbx_seq_one_letter_code
_entity_poly.pdbx_strand_id
1 'polypeptide(L)'
;MLRKLAGLQEGSRKSIQETGLNTLYLAFGMLEWYESDQTDRNFLSPLLLYPVSLERKLHNGQYFYTIKSFSEDIEENFSLRERLRQDYGIILPTFTQLSDDNDQVEDSPELYFEKVKDIIRVYSRWKVRSFLTLSLFSFGGIALFNDLNPERWPNEASILKHPLVSSILCGQEEANQDVIALDYNVDHPSIASKVPLLITDADASQFSAIVDAIDSKNLVIEGPPGTGKSQTITNLIAAALAVGKKVLFVSEKKAALEVVYNRLTNAGLENYCLEVHSTATSRQSFYSRLKRRVEQDQPPDMSLELADQVIECSQLKQLLSQYVLLLNQPLGRIGKTFQELLWSAKRADDLAADISLPPTLSSLRDDQASSMTDADLHRKYQHLKEFSQQHQELVKLYSNVESHPWFGLTAYNLSPIEQGDLIGIIKSWSNTLIRLQICSRRAIETLDIGEQSTLAELIHLNKQLESYPQINNAVEESLLPALKTTQEQNSASTLICQLMTYRKGVESLRQYFQDEIISLPDFTQLNALAVNLEELKIDSTEEYTIEQLQDLSKKATELASKIEQYKSLVTQIASCINSNSFLTPSELKSVSIAVQILSEQKPETLERRTAELCSQSSHDILINAQKTVEKLRLSQEELRRKYHIDACKDPERMCFYANKLRYANLLSYWFDPEYNKAKKLWERIQKYPSLLSDTKIANIFEKIGSFKRELDSFLNDSVLRRVCGKYFMGLETDFSSLLAVNSFAANVKKSLDSLPLGQHLSRILLEADITKARKILQLHFMQRFQLLIQFIDASRLDKKFDKQLTWEELSDHYRKISSQSAHAYKELISLGLNPLMPISLLPSLIQNIEELNSEKQR
;
A
#
# COMPACT_ATOMS: atom_id res chain seq x y z
N MET A 1 54.04 -43.48 -35.51
CA MET A 1 54.05 -42.02 -35.71
C MET A 1 52.69 -41.38 -35.44
N LEU A 2 51.64 -41.70 -36.22
CA LEU A 2 50.31 -41.05 -36.20
C LEU A 2 49.69 -40.84 -34.79
N ARG A 3 49.78 -41.80 -33.86
CA ARG A 3 49.25 -41.63 -32.48
C ARG A 3 49.93 -40.50 -31.69
N LYS A 4 51.21 -40.21 -31.94
CA LYS A 4 51.89 -39.04 -31.34
C LYS A 4 51.42 -37.73 -31.98
N LEU A 5 51.23 -37.70 -33.30
CA LEU A 5 50.70 -36.54 -34.02
C LEU A 5 49.27 -36.20 -33.60
N ALA A 6 48.43 -37.22 -33.38
CA ALA A 6 47.11 -37.06 -32.78
C ALA A 6 47.18 -36.39 -31.39
N GLY A 7 48.02 -36.89 -30.50
CA GLY A 7 48.19 -36.33 -29.14
C GLY A 7 48.78 -34.91 -29.13
N LEU A 8 49.69 -34.59 -30.05
CA LEU A 8 50.22 -33.23 -30.23
C LEU A 8 49.13 -32.27 -30.74
N GLN A 9 48.31 -32.69 -31.70
CA GLN A 9 47.16 -31.90 -32.18
C GLN A 9 46.13 -31.67 -31.05
N GLU A 10 45.78 -32.73 -30.33
CA GLU A 10 44.78 -32.68 -29.27
C GLU A 10 45.25 -31.82 -28.08
N GLY A 11 46.51 -31.95 -27.67
CA GLY A 11 47.12 -31.10 -26.65
C GLY A 11 47.27 -29.64 -27.08
N SER A 12 47.69 -29.37 -28.32
CA SER A 12 47.75 -28.01 -28.89
C SER A 12 46.37 -27.35 -28.90
N ARG A 13 45.37 -28.04 -29.46
CA ARG A 13 43.97 -27.56 -29.47
C ARG A 13 43.46 -27.35 -28.05
N LYS A 14 43.72 -28.28 -27.12
CA LYS A 14 43.31 -28.16 -25.72
C LYS A 14 43.91 -26.91 -25.07
N SER A 15 45.22 -26.66 -25.24
CA SER A 15 45.87 -25.46 -24.71
C SER A 15 45.28 -24.17 -25.30
N ILE A 16 44.99 -24.13 -26.61
CA ILE A 16 44.34 -22.98 -27.24
C ILE A 16 42.90 -22.76 -26.71
N GLN A 17 42.18 -23.83 -26.36
CA GLN A 17 40.83 -23.73 -25.79
C GLN A 17 40.81 -23.38 -24.28
N GLU A 18 41.80 -23.82 -23.50
CA GLU A 18 41.87 -23.62 -22.05
C GLU A 18 42.64 -22.36 -21.64
N THR A 19 43.74 -22.02 -22.32
CA THR A 19 44.64 -20.91 -21.94
C THR A 19 44.81 -19.86 -23.04
N GLY A 20 44.21 -20.04 -24.22
CA GLY A 20 44.34 -19.09 -25.34
C GLY A 20 45.75 -18.99 -25.94
N LEU A 21 46.65 -19.94 -25.69
CA LEU A 21 48.03 -19.92 -26.21
C LEU A 21 48.29 -21.13 -27.13
N ASN A 22 48.94 -20.91 -28.28
CA ASN A 22 49.52 -22.00 -29.03
C ASN A 22 50.80 -22.49 -28.33
N THR A 23 50.79 -23.72 -27.85
CA THR A 23 51.96 -24.37 -27.27
C THR A 23 52.71 -25.28 -28.25
N LEU A 24 52.29 -25.38 -29.52
CA LEU A 24 52.92 -26.27 -30.50
C LEU A 24 54.00 -25.54 -31.30
N TYR A 25 55.26 -25.98 -31.11
CA TYR A 25 56.42 -25.42 -31.80
C TYR A 25 57.23 -26.50 -32.50
N LEU A 26 57.83 -26.12 -33.63
CA LEU A 26 58.94 -26.80 -34.25
C LEU A 26 60.24 -26.18 -33.69
N ALA A 27 60.92 -26.89 -32.79
CA ALA A 27 62.20 -26.47 -32.26
C ALA A 27 63.32 -26.67 -33.29
N PHE A 28 64.15 -25.65 -33.47
CA PHE A 28 65.33 -25.61 -34.32
C PHE A 28 66.59 -25.63 -33.45
N GLY A 29 67.29 -26.77 -33.48
CA GLY A 29 68.53 -26.98 -32.72
C GLY A 29 68.29 -27.18 -31.22
N MET A 30 69.14 -28.00 -30.61
CA MET A 30 69.13 -28.25 -29.17
C MET A 30 70.51 -27.95 -28.59
N LEU A 31 70.57 -27.21 -27.49
CA LEU A 31 71.74 -27.23 -26.62
C LEU A 31 71.71 -28.52 -25.79
N GLU A 32 72.73 -29.36 -25.93
CA GLU A 32 73.05 -30.42 -24.98
C GLU A 32 73.98 -29.85 -23.90
N TRP A 33 73.54 -29.87 -22.65
CA TRP A 33 74.26 -29.30 -21.52
C TRP A 33 74.05 -30.10 -20.23
N TYR A 34 74.81 -29.78 -19.18
CA TYR A 34 74.88 -30.53 -17.92
C TYR A 34 74.88 -29.54 -16.75
N GLU A 35 74.13 -29.82 -15.68
CA GLU A 35 74.01 -28.91 -14.50
C GLU A 35 75.31 -28.85 -13.67
N SER A 36 76.16 -29.87 -13.75
CA SER A 36 77.52 -29.86 -13.19
C SER A 36 78.41 -30.85 -13.94
N ASP A 37 79.73 -30.70 -13.83
CA ASP A 37 80.67 -31.70 -14.35
C ASP A 37 80.58 -33.07 -13.66
N GLN A 38 79.97 -33.15 -12.48
CA GLN A 38 79.78 -34.39 -11.70
C GLN A 38 78.49 -35.15 -12.05
N THR A 39 77.55 -34.51 -12.76
CA THR A 39 76.25 -35.13 -13.12
C THR A 39 76.27 -35.69 -14.54
N ASP A 40 75.84 -36.94 -14.71
CA ASP A 40 75.69 -37.57 -16.03
C ASP A 40 74.33 -37.37 -16.68
N ARG A 41 73.40 -36.69 -15.99
CA ARG A 41 72.13 -36.26 -16.58
C ARG A 41 72.38 -35.10 -17.55
N ASN A 42 72.32 -35.37 -18.85
CA ASN A 42 72.26 -34.31 -19.84
C ASN A 42 70.85 -33.70 -19.92
N PHE A 43 70.81 -32.43 -20.31
CA PHE A 43 69.60 -31.71 -20.67
C PHE A 43 69.70 -31.35 -22.15
N LEU A 44 68.59 -31.54 -22.87
CA LEU A 44 68.41 -31.07 -24.24
C LEU A 44 67.37 -29.95 -24.19
N SER A 45 67.80 -28.73 -24.49
CA SER A 45 66.95 -27.54 -24.47
C SER A 45 66.94 -26.90 -25.86
N PRO A 46 65.76 -26.57 -26.43
CA PRO A 46 65.70 -25.97 -27.75
C PRO A 46 66.38 -24.60 -27.74
N LEU A 47 67.06 -24.23 -28.83
CA LEU A 47 67.67 -22.91 -28.97
C LEU A 47 66.66 -21.93 -29.58
N LEU A 48 66.16 -22.27 -30.76
CA LEU A 48 65.17 -21.51 -31.53
C LEU A 48 63.86 -22.30 -31.63
N LEU A 49 62.73 -21.60 -31.68
CA LEU A 49 61.39 -22.16 -31.58
C LEU A 49 60.50 -21.50 -32.64
N TYR A 50 59.91 -22.30 -33.52
CA TYR A 50 59.02 -21.79 -34.57
C TYR A 50 57.57 -22.22 -34.33
N PRO A 51 56.62 -21.29 -34.09
CA PRO A 51 55.24 -21.64 -33.79
C PRO A 51 54.53 -22.21 -35.03
N VAL A 52 53.86 -23.35 -34.84
CA VAL A 52 53.18 -24.08 -35.92
C VAL A 52 51.85 -24.68 -35.47
N SER A 53 50.93 -24.87 -36.41
CA SER A 53 49.69 -25.63 -36.22
C SER A 53 49.74 -26.99 -36.94
N LEU A 54 48.93 -27.93 -36.47
CA LEU A 54 48.81 -29.27 -37.05
C LEU A 54 47.37 -29.54 -37.50
N GLU A 55 47.08 -29.40 -38.79
CA GLU A 55 45.82 -29.81 -39.37
C GLU A 55 45.77 -31.34 -39.52
N ARG A 56 44.61 -31.96 -39.24
CA ARG A 56 44.35 -33.37 -39.50
C ARG A 56 43.19 -33.48 -40.48
N LYS A 57 43.43 -34.03 -41.66
CA LYS A 57 42.42 -34.25 -42.70
C LYS A 57 42.25 -35.74 -42.94
N LEU A 58 41.01 -36.18 -43.09
CA LEU A 58 40.71 -37.53 -43.54
C LEU A 58 40.70 -37.52 -45.07
N HIS A 59 41.53 -38.34 -45.69
CA HIS A 59 41.57 -38.50 -47.15
C HIS A 59 41.64 -40.00 -47.48
N ASN A 60 40.69 -40.50 -48.27
CA ASN A 60 40.53 -41.92 -48.61
C ASN A 60 40.60 -42.86 -47.39
N GLY A 61 39.95 -42.47 -46.28
CA GLY A 61 39.92 -43.23 -45.02
C GLY A 61 41.18 -43.16 -44.16
N GLN A 62 42.23 -42.47 -44.59
CA GLN A 62 43.47 -42.29 -43.82
C GLN A 62 43.61 -40.87 -43.27
N TYR A 63 44.21 -40.74 -42.09
CA TYR A 63 44.49 -39.45 -41.45
C TYR A 63 45.82 -38.88 -41.90
N PHE A 64 45.78 -37.84 -42.73
CA PHE A 64 46.94 -37.03 -43.10
C PHE A 64 47.08 -35.86 -42.12
N TYR A 65 48.31 -35.58 -41.73
CA TYR A 65 48.67 -34.45 -40.87
C TYR A 65 49.49 -33.44 -41.67
N THR A 66 49.10 -32.17 -41.64
CA THR A 66 49.79 -31.08 -42.32
C THR A 66 50.24 -30.06 -41.29
N ILE A 67 51.55 -29.79 -41.24
CA ILE A 67 52.10 -28.69 -40.45
C ILE A 67 51.86 -27.39 -41.23
N LYS A 68 51.38 -26.34 -40.55
CA LYS A 68 51.29 -24.98 -41.09
C LYS A 68 52.07 -24.01 -40.21
N SER A 69 52.83 -23.13 -40.85
CA SER A 69 53.41 -21.94 -40.23
C SER A 69 52.31 -20.91 -39.94
N PHE A 70 52.50 -20.10 -38.89
CA PHE A 70 51.57 -19.02 -38.54
C PHE A 70 51.91 -17.65 -39.18
N SER A 71 52.98 -17.55 -39.98
CA SER A 71 53.58 -16.27 -40.42
C SER A 71 53.98 -15.35 -39.25
N GLU A 72 54.31 -16.00 -38.14
CA GLU A 72 54.98 -15.45 -36.96
C GLU A 72 56.50 -15.63 -37.11
N ASP A 73 57.23 -14.87 -36.30
CA ASP A 73 58.69 -14.80 -36.31
C ASP A 73 59.30 -15.96 -35.47
N ILE A 74 60.61 -16.24 -35.56
CA ILE A 74 61.25 -17.33 -34.79
C ILE A 74 61.49 -16.85 -33.35
N GLU A 75 61.01 -17.59 -32.35
CA GLU A 75 61.22 -17.26 -30.94
C GLU A 75 62.55 -17.83 -30.42
N GLU A 76 63.26 -17.05 -29.61
CA GLU A 76 64.34 -17.59 -28.77
C GLU A 76 63.75 -18.35 -27.57
N ASN A 77 64.43 -19.41 -27.11
CA ASN A 77 64.10 -20.02 -25.83
C ASN A 77 64.54 -19.12 -24.64
N PHE A 78 63.71 -18.12 -24.33
CA PHE A 78 63.92 -17.18 -23.23
C PHE A 78 64.15 -17.89 -21.87
N SER A 79 63.46 -19.01 -21.60
CA SER A 79 63.67 -19.79 -20.37
C SER A 79 65.07 -20.38 -20.29
N LEU A 80 65.64 -20.85 -21.41
CA LEU A 80 67.04 -21.27 -21.46
C LEU A 80 67.98 -20.08 -21.31
N ARG A 81 67.70 -18.96 -21.98
CA ARG A 81 68.55 -17.75 -21.93
C ARG A 81 68.69 -17.20 -20.52
N GLU A 82 67.58 -16.97 -19.81
CA GLU A 82 67.64 -16.46 -18.44
C GLU A 82 68.19 -17.51 -17.45
N ARG A 83 67.92 -18.82 -17.65
CA ARG A 83 68.55 -19.86 -16.82
C ARG A 83 70.07 -19.90 -16.98
N LEU A 84 70.57 -19.84 -18.22
CA LEU A 84 72.01 -19.81 -18.50
C LEU A 84 72.68 -18.54 -17.94
N ARG A 85 71.98 -17.41 -18.00
CA ARG A 85 72.42 -16.12 -17.45
C ARG A 85 72.48 -16.12 -15.92
N GLN A 86 71.49 -16.71 -15.24
CA GLN A 86 71.39 -16.74 -13.78
C GLN A 86 72.27 -17.83 -13.15
N ASP A 87 72.17 -19.07 -13.62
CA ASP A 87 72.84 -20.23 -13.03
C ASP A 87 74.34 -20.28 -13.40
N TYR A 88 74.73 -19.84 -14.61
CA TYR A 88 76.08 -20.02 -15.17
C TYR A 88 76.75 -18.72 -15.65
N GLY A 89 76.08 -17.56 -15.56
CA GLY A 89 76.59 -16.29 -16.07
C GLY A 89 76.72 -16.19 -17.60
N ILE A 90 76.17 -17.16 -18.34
CA ILE A 90 76.30 -17.25 -19.80
C ILE A 90 75.21 -16.40 -20.46
N ILE A 91 75.62 -15.37 -21.20
CA ILE A 91 74.73 -14.56 -22.03
C ILE A 91 74.72 -15.19 -23.44
N LEU A 92 73.56 -15.72 -23.86
CA LEU A 92 73.35 -16.15 -25.24
C LEU A 92 73.27 -14.93 -26.18
N PRO A 93 73.63 -15.07 -27.47
CA PRO A 93 73.47 -14.01 -28.45
C PRO A 93 71.99 -13.81 -28.78
N THR A 94 71.61 -12.61 -29.24
CA THR A 94 70.28 -12.35 -29.79
C THR A 94 70.18 -12.82 -31.24
N PHE A 95 69.06 -13.44 -31.62
CA PHE A 95 68.73 -13.81 -33.00
C PHE A 95 68.12 -12.64 -33.78
N THR A 96 68.81 -12.13 -34.82
CA THR A 96 68.36 -10.98 -35.62
C THR A 96 67.65 -11.40 -36.90
N GLN A 97 66.38 -11.01 -37.07
CA GLN A 97 65.50 -11.43 -38.19
C GLN A 97 65.24 -10.34 -39.24
N LEU A 98 65.25 -9.08 -38.82
CA LEU A 98 65.01 -7.92 -39.66
C LEU A 98 65.96 -6.82 -39.20
N SER A 99 66.69 -6.24 -40.15
CA SER A 99 67.67 -5.18 -39.94
C SER A 99 67.15 -3.89 -40.56
N ASP A 100 66.51 -3.03 -39.76
CA ASP A 100 66.16 -1.66 -40.20
C ASP A 100 67.41 -0.79 -40.42
N ASP A 101 68.50 -1.09 -39.70
CA ASP A 101 69.84 -0.55 -39.96
C ASP A 101 70.59 -1.39 -41.01
N ASN A 102 71.09 -0.74 -42.06
CA ASN A 102 71.78 -1.38 -43.19
C ASN A 102 73.11 -2.10 -42.85
N ASP A 103 73.61 -1.97 -41.63
CA ASP A 103 74.90 -2.54 -41.17
C ASP A 103 74.76 -3.86 -40.37
N GLN A 104 73.54 -4.33 -40.11
CA GLN A 104 73.31 -5.61 -39.40
C GLN A 104 72.95 -6.74 -40.38
N VAL A 105 73.55 -7.91 -40.18
CA VAL A 105 73.31 -9.12 -41.01
C VAL A 105 72.20 -9.97 -40.38
N GLU A 106 71.23 -10.39 -41.21
CA GLU A 106 70.19 -11.35 -40.84
C GLU A 106 70.80 -12.70 -40.42
N ASP A 107 70.38 -13.25 -39.28
CA ASP A 107 70.86 -14.52 -38.79
C ASP A 107 70.09 -15.70 -39.40
N SER A 108 70.83 -16.60 -40.08
CA SER A 108 70.31 -17.95 -40.29
C SER A 108 70.38 -18.76 -38.98
N PRO A 109 69.52 -19.78 -38.78
CA PRO A 109 69.61 -20.67 -37.62
C PRO A 109 71.00 -21.31 -37.47
N GLU A 110 71.66 -21.66 -38.57
CA GLU A 110 73.04 -22.19 -38.58
C GLU A 110 74.05 -21.16 -38.08
N LEU A 111 73.92 -19.90 -38.52
CA LEU A 111 74.78 -18.79 -38.11
C LEU A 111 74.65 -18.52 -36.61
N TYR A 112 73.41 -18.55 -36.10
CA TYR A 112 73.11 -18.50 -34.67
C TYR A 112 73.71 -19.69 -33.89
N PHE A 113 73.63 -20.91 -34.45
CA PHE A 113 74.22 -22.10 -33.82
C PHE A 113 75.75 -22.01 -33.74
N GLU A 114 76.45 -21.39 -34.70
CA GLU A 114 77.89 -21.12 -34.57
C GLU A 114 78.18 -20.06 -33.49
N LYS A 115 77.41 -18.95 -33.41
CA LYS A 115 77.55 -17.96 -32.32
C LYS A 115 77.39 -18.62 -30.94
N VAL A 116 76.39 -19.49 -30.77
CA VAL A 116 76.14 -20.23 -29.53
C VAL A 116 77.26 -21.24 -29.25
N LYS A 117 77.74 -22.00 -30.25
CA LYS A 117 78.89 -22.91 -30.10
C LYS A 117 80.11 -22.17 -29.58
N ASP A 118 80.39 -20.99 -30.11
CA ASP A 118 81.58 -20.20 -29.77
C ASP A 118 81.60 -19.74 -28.32
N ILE A 119 80.44 -19.33 -27.79
CA ILE A 119 80.26 -18.99 -26.37
C ILE A 119 80.44 -20.22 -25.47
N ILE A 120 79.94 -21.40 -25.86
CA ILE A 120 80.05 -22.61 -25.04
C ILE A 120 81.38 -23.39 -25.20
N ARG A 121 82.33 -22.94 -26.04
CA ARG A 121 83.62 -23.64 -26.29
C ARG A 121 84.41 -24.01 -25.03
N VAL A 122 84.23 -23.26 -23.94
CA VAL A 122 84.87 -23.51 -22.63
C VAL A 122 84.33 -24.78 -21.94
N TYR A 123 83.07 -25.15 -22.20
CA TYR A 123 82.37 -26.24 -21.53
C TYR A 123 82.51 -27.56 -22.31
N SER A 124 83.58 -28.31 -22.06
CA SER A 124 83.96 -29.52 -22.81
C SER A 124 82.86 -30.59 -23.01
N ARG A 125 81.89 -30.69 -22.08
CA ARG A 125 80.74 -31.61 -22.17
C ARG A 125 79.59 -31.07 -23.04
N TRP A 126 79.46 -29.75 -23.20
CA TRP A 126 78.30 -29.08 -23.79
C TRP A 126 78.40 -28.99 -25.32
N LYS A 127 77.29 -29.19 -26.05
CA LYS A 127 77.27 -29.31 -27.51
C LYS A 127 75.97 -28.79 -28.12
N VAL A 128 76.05 -27.97 -29.16
CA VAL A 128 74.88 -27.68 -30.01
C VAL A 128 74.61 -28.89 -30.93
N ARG A 129 73.36 -29.34 -30.97
CA ARG A 129 72.87 -30.49 -31.74
C ARG A 129 71.84 -30.02 -32.76
N SER A 130 72.23 -30.02 -34.04
CA SER A 130 71.38 -29.56 -35.15
C SER A 130 70.36 -30.62 -35.56
N PHE A 131 69.21 -30.67 -34.87
CA PHE A 131 68.04 -31.43 -35.30
C PHE A 131 66.73 -30.70 -34.99
N LEU A 132 65.66 -31.08 -35.70
CA LEU A 132 64.32 -30.50 -35.54
C LEU A 132 63.47 -31.35 -34.58
N THR A 133 62.67 -30.71 -33.73
CA THR A 133 61.71 -31.40 -32.84
C THR A 133 60.36 -30.69 -32.81
N LEU A 134 59.31 -31.36 -33.30
CA LEU A 134 57.92 -30.92 -33.12
C LEU A 134 57.43 -31.39 -31.73
N SER A 135 57.13 -30.46 -30.84
CA SER A 135 56.63 -30.76 -29.48
C SER A 135 55.72 -29.66 -28.95
N LEU A 136 54.99 -29.98 -27.88
CA LEU A 136 54.36 -28.98 -27.05
C LEU A 136 55.40 -28.38 -26.08
N PHE A 137 55.41 -27.06 -25.96
CA PHE A 137 56.17 -26.28 -24.99
C PHE A 137 55.25 -25.20 -24.41
N SER A 138 55.25 -25.02 -23.08
CA SER A 138 54.41 -24.01 -22.43
C SER A 138 55.26 -22.88 -21.88
N PHE A 139 55.08 -21.69 -22.43
CA PHE A 139 55.86 -20.49 -22.09
C PHE A 139 55.00 -19.35 -21.54
N GLY A 140 53.71 -19.57 -21.22
CA GLY A 140 52.78 -18.51 -20.80
C GLY A 140 53.25 -17.70 -19.57
N GLY A 141 54.00 -18.32 -18.66
CA GLY A 141 54.61 -17.62 -17.51
C GLY A 141 55.71 -16.62 -17.87
N ILE A 142 56.28 -16.68 -19.08
CA ILE A 142 57.33 -15.76 -19.55
C ILE A 142 56.74 -14.38 -19.86
N ALA A 143 55.53 -14.32 -20.42
CA ALA A 143 54.81 -13.05 -20.62
C ALA A 143 54.60 -12.36 -19.26
N LEU A 144 53.98 -13.07 -18.30
CA LEU A 144 53.75 -12.57 -16.94
C LEU A 144 55.06 -12.18 -16.22
N PHE A 145 56.14 -12.95 -16.35
CA PHE A 145 57.45 -12.59 -15.78
C PHE A 145 58.01 -11.29 -16.36
N ASN A 146 57.85 -11.09 -17.67
CA ASN A 146 58.26 -9.85 -18.34
C ASN A 146 57.38 -8.66 -17.94
N ASP A 147 56.06 -8.86 -17.85
CA ASP A 147 55.08 -7.84 -17.43
C ASP A 147 55.23 -7.47 -15.95
N LEU A 148 55.79 -8.35 -15.11
CA LEU A 148 56.12 -8.07 -13.72
C LEU A 148 57.45 -7.32 -13.53
N ASN A 149 58.30 -7.18 -14.56
CA ASN A 149 59.53 -6.38 -14.45
C ASN A 149 59.21 -4.86 -14.47
N PRO A 150 59.45 -4.11 -13.38
CA PRO A 150 59.17 -2.67 -13.34
C PRO A 150 59.94 -1.85 -14.38
N GLU A 151 61.10 -2.32 -14.84
CA GLU A 151 61.94 -1.66 -15.86
C GLU A 151 61.27 -1.60 -17.25
N ARG A 152 60.27 -2.45 -17.50
CA ARG A 152 59.52 -2.47 -18.77
C ARG A 152 58.31 -1.53 -18.80
N TRP A 153 57.92 -0.98 -17.66
CA TRP A 153 56.78 -0.06 -17.58
C TRP A 153 57.22 1.40 -17.77
N PRO A 154 56.42 2.26 -18.41
CA PRO A 154 56.67 3.69 -18.45
C PRO A 154 56.77 4.28 -17.04
N ASN A 155 57.68 5.24 -16.82
CA ASN A 155 57.91 5.87 -15.51
C ASN A 155 56.64 6.45 -14.85
N GLU A 156 55.70 6.91 -15.68
CA GLU A 156 54.39 7.46 -15.31
C GLU A 156 53.38 6.39 -14.89
N ALA A 157 53.48 5.19 -15.46
CA ALA A 157 52.53 4.09 -15.33
C ALA A 157 53.13 2.84 -14.64
N SER A 158 54.22 3.01 -13.89
CA SER A 158 54.95 1.90 -13.25
C SER A 158 54.03 1.02 -12.39
N ILE A 159 54.10 -0.30 -12.61
CA ILE A 159 53.31 -1.33 -11.90
C ILE A 159 53.35 -1.20 -10.38
N LEU A 160 54.50 -0.77 -9.82
CA LEU A 160 54.69 -0.56 -8.37
C LEU A 160 53.92 0.64 -7.80
N LYS A 161 53.48 1.58 -8.66
CA LYS A 161 52.70 2.77 -8.29
C LYS A 161 51.19 2.58 -8.49
N HIS A 162 50.76 1.50 -9.16
CA HIS A 162 49.37 1.34 -9.56
C HIS A 162 48.47 1.00 -8.35
N PRO A 163 47.44 1.81 -8.01
CA PRO A 163 46.72 1.70 -6.74
C PRO A 163 46.10 0.32 -6.44
N LEU A 164 45.59 -0.38 -7.47
CA LEU A 164 45.05 -1.74 -7.29
C LEU A 164 46.13 -2.81 -7.15
N VAL A 165 47.34 -2.58 -7.65
CA VAL A 165 48.45 -3.53 -7.52
C VAL A 165 49.11 -3.35 -6.15
N SER A 166 49.28 -2.11 -5.69
CA SER A 166 49.78 -1.84 -4.35
C SER A 166 48.79 -2.24 -3.25
N SER A 167 47.46 -2.11 -3.43
CA SER A 167 46.49 -2.60 -2.46
C SER A 167 46.50 -4.13 -2.32
N ILE A 168 46.64 -4.86 -3.44
CA ILE A 168 46.76 -6.32 -3.46
C ILE A 168 48.09 -6.81 -2.88
N LEU A 169 49.22 -6.16 -3.22
CA LEU A 169 50.56 -6.62 -2.81
C LEU A 169 50.97 -6.18 -1.40
N CYS A 170 50.58 -4.98 -0.96
CA CYS A 170 50.93 -4.46 0.36
C CYS A 170 49.89 -4.82 1.43
N GLY A 171 48.63 -5.09 1.02
CA GLY A 171 47.49 -5.25 1.90
C GLY A 171 46.97 -3.92 2.45
N GLN A 172 45.68 -3.65 2.26
CA GLN A 172 44.98 -2.56 2.97
C GLN A 172 43.99 -3.17 3.97
N GLU A 173 44.09 -2.75 5.23
CA GLU A 173 43.14 -3.15 6.29
C GLU A 173 41.81 -2.37 6.21
N GLU A 174 41.78 -1.24 5.50
CA GLU A 174 40.60 -0.36 5.39
C GLU A 174 39.68 -0.72 4.21
N ALA A 175 39.06 -1.89 4.26
CA ALA A 175 37.92 -2.24 3.41
C ALA A 175 36.62 -1.52 3.87
N ASN A 176 36.67 -0.18 3.99
CA ASN A 176 35.60 0.66 4.51
C ASN A 176 34.66 1.14 3.38
N GLN A 177 33.98 0.18 2.76
CA GLN A 177 32.87 0.36 1.81
C GLN A 177 32.05 -0.94 1.76
N ASP A 178 30.77 -0.83 1.38
CA ASP A 178 29.79 -1.87 1.62
C ASP A 178 30.15 -3.23 1.00
N VAL A 179 30.12 -4.29 1.83
CA VAL A 179 30.43 -5.69 1.45
C VAL A 179 29.47 -6.23 0.38
N ILE A 180 28.32 -5.58 0.20
CA ILE A 180 27.31 -5.86 -0.82
C ILE A 180 26.91 -4.51 -1.42
N ALA A 181 27.00 -4.38 -2.75
CA ALA A 181 26.54 -3.17 -3.44
C ALA A 181 25.02 -2.99 -3.26
N LEU A 182 24.58 -1.74 -3.06
CA LEU A 182 23.17 -1.42 -2.89
C LEU A 182 22.44 -1.42 -4.24
N ASP A 183 21.28 -2.07 -4.30
CA ASP A 183 20.38 -1.96 -5.46
C ASP A 183 19.87 -0.52 -5.62
N TYR A 184 20.19 0.10 -6.75
CA TYR A 184 19.66 1.40 -7.14
C TYR A 184 18.24 1.26 -7.68
N ASN A 185 17.38 2.25 -7.36
CA ASN A 185 16.08 2.37 -8.00
C ASN A 185 16.26 2.75 -9.49
N VAL A 186 16.17 1.75 -10.36
CA VAL A 186 16.42 1.83 -11.81
C VAL A 186 15.63 2.94 -12.49
N ASP A 187 14.36 3.11 -12.12
CA ASP A 187 13.46 4.09 -12.75
C ASP A 187 13.54 5.49 -12.10
N HIS A 188 14.40 5.70 -11.08
CA HIS A 188 14.65 7.03 -10.56
C HIS A 188 15.43 7.88 -11.59
N PRO A 189 15.00 9.12 -11.94
CA PRO A 189 15.59 9.87 -13.04
C PRO A 189 17.12 10.10 -12.94
N SER A 190 17.67 10.23 -11.72
CA SER A 190 19.12 10.39 -11.51
C SER A 190 19.95 9.09 -11.59
N ILE A 191 19.28 7.95 -11.81
CA ILE A 191 19.86 6.62 -12.00
C ILE A 191 19.66 6.20 -13.45
N ALA A 192 18.42 6.30 -13.96
CA ALA A 192 18.07 6.04 -15.35
C ALA A 192 18.90 6.87 -16.35
N SER A 193 19.27 8.11 -15.99
CA SER A 193 20.10 8.99 -16.85
C SER A 193 21.60 8.66 -16.84
N LYS A 194 22.09 7.80 -15.95
CA LYS A 194 23.51 7.40 -15.91
C LYS A 194 23.86 6.34 -16.94
N VAL A 195 22.91 5.45 -17.23
CA VAL A 195 23.13 4.26 -18.07
C VAL A 195 22.31 4.42 -19.35
N PRO A 196 22.94 4.40 -20.54
CA PRO A 196 22.22 4.47 -21.81
C PRO A 196 21.38 3.20 -22.04
N LEU A 197 20.55 3.20 -23.09
CA LEU A 197 19.70 2.06 -23.44
C LEU A 197 20.50 0.74 -23.45
N LEU A 198 20.00 -0.25 -22.69
CA LEU A 198 20.60 -1.57 -22.63
C LEU A 198 20.25 -2.36 -23.89
N ILE A 199 21.24 -3.11 -24.41
CA ILE A 199 21.07 -3.95 -25.62
C ILE A 199 20.48 -5.33 -25.32
N THR A 200 20.31 -5.68 -24.04
CA THR A 200 19.65 -6.88 -23.54
C THR A 200 19.03 -6.61 -22.15
N ASP A 201 18.06 -7.42 -21.73
CA ASP A 201 17.38 -7.24 -20.42
C ASP A 201 18.35 -7.28 -19.22
N ALA A 202 17.99 -6.58 -18.15
CA ALA A 202 18.67 -6.63 -16.85
C ALA A 202 17.66 -6.53 -15.71
N ASP A 203 17.89 -7.25 -14.62
CA ASP A 203 17.23 -6.99 -13.33
C ASP A 203 17.90 -5.81 -12.59
N ALA A 204 17.33 -5.39 -11.45
CA ALA A 204 17.81 -4.25 -10.67
C ALA A 204 19.27 -4.39 -10.20
N SER A 205 19.71 -5.61 -9.85
CA SER A 205 21.09 -5.85 -9.40
C SER A 205 22.08 -5.80 -10.56
N GLN A 206 21.69 -6.36 -11.71
CA GLN A 206 22.46 -6.28 -12.96
C GLN A 206 22.55 -4.84 -13.47
N PHE A 207 21.46 -4.06 -13.38
CA PHE A 207 21.48 -2.63 -13.71
C PHE A 207 22.39 -1.84 -12.76
N SER A 208 22.32 -2.11 -11.45
CA SER A 208 23.15 -1.44 -10.44
C SER A 208 24.65 -1.69 -10.65
N ALA A 209 25.04 -2.92 -11.01
CA ALA A 209 26.42 -3.23 -11.39
C ALA A 209 26.90 -2.46 -12.65
N ILE A 210 25.99 -2.12 -13.57
CA ILE A 210 26.31 -1.28 -14.74
C ILE A 210 26.44 0.20 -14.33
N VAL A 211 25.57 0.71 -13.45
CA VAL A 211 25.69 2.07 -12.87
C VAL A 211 27.07 2.25 -12.25
N ASP A 212 27.52 1.28 -11.44
CA ASP A 212 28.82 1.32 -10.77
C ASP A 212 30.01 1.30 -11.75
N ALA A 213 29.90 0.55 -12.84
CA ALA A 213 30.90 0.54 -13.91
C ALA A 213 30.97 1.88 -14.68
N ILE A 214 29.83 2.56 -14.86
CA ILE A 214 29.78 3.88 -15.49
C ILE A 214 30.32 4.96 -14.54
N ASP A 215 29.98 4.90 -13.25
CA ASP A 215 30.59 5.73 -12.18
C ASP A 215 32.10 5.43 -11.98
N SER A 216 32.64 4.41 -12.65
CA SER A 216 34.06 4.00 -12.63
C SER A 216 34.54 3.43 -11.29
N LYS A 217 33.64 2.78 -10.54
CA LYS A 217 33.99 2.00 -9.36
C LYS A 217 34.69 0.68 -9.77
N ASN A 218 35.54 0.17 -8.90
CA ASN A 218 36.07 -1.20 -9.00
C ASN A 218 35.05 -2.15 -8.37
N LEU A 219 34.71 -3.24 -9.05
CA LEU A 219 33.58 -4.11 -8.68
C LEU A 219 33.86 -5.58 -8.99
N VAL A 220 33.23 -6.46 -8.21
CA VAL A 220 33.28 -7.93 -8.37
C VAL A 220 31.85 -8.44 -8.50
N ILE A 221 31.52 -9.08 -9.62
CA ILE A 221 30.18 -9.65 -9.86
C ILE A 221 30.25 -11.17 -9.67
N GLU A 222 29.78 -11.64 -8.52
CA GLU A 222 29.48 -13.06 -8.33
C GLU A 222 28.05 -13.39 -8.79
N GLY A 223 27.83 -14.63 -9.23
CA GLY A 223 26.49 -15.11 -9.55
C GLY A 223 26.48 -16.62 -9.84
N PRO A 224 25.42 -17.36 -9.50
CA PRO A 224 25.24 -18.76 -9.86
C PRO A 224 25.31 -19.05 -11.38
N PRO A 225 25.47 -20.31 -11.82
CA PRO A 225 25.27 -20.66 -13.22
C PRO A 225 23.82 -20.33 -13.66
N GLY A 226 23.67 -19.72 -14.84
CA GLY A 226 22.37 -19.30 -15.38
C GLY A 226 21.96 -17.85 -15.09
N THR A 227 22.51 -17.19 -14.06
CA THR A 227 22.09 -15.84 -13.63
C THR A 227 22.69 -14.71 -14.47
N GLY A 228 22.47 -14.73 -15.79
CA GLY A 228 22.69 -13.57 -16.66
C GLY A 228 24.13 -13.09 -16.88
N LYS A 229 25.17 -13.55 -16.16
CA LYS A 229 26.53 -12.93 -16.16
C LYS A 229 27.07 -12.44 -17.52
N SER A 230 26.97 -13.23 -18.59
CA SER A 230 27.42 -12.80 -19.94
C SER A 230 26.57 -11.68 -20.54
N GLN A 231 25.29 -11.60 -20.18
CA GLN A 231 24.35 -10.52 -20.48
C GLN A 231 24.74 -9.23 -19.76
N THR A 232 25.03 -9.33 -18.45
CA THR A 232 25.53 -8.21 -17.63
C THR A 232 26.83 -7.64 -18.21
N ILE A 233 27.78 -8.51 -18.60
CA ILE A 233 29.02 -8.12 -19.28
C ILE A 233 28.74 -7.45 -20.64
N THR A 234 27.89 -8.03 -21.48
CA THR A 234 27.49 -7.46 -22.78
C THR A 234 26.88 -6.05 -22.62
N ASN A 235 25.95 -5.87 -21.67
CA ASN A 235 25.34 -4.58 -21.37
C ASN A 235 26.35 -3.56 -20.83
N LEU A 236 27.25 -3.98 -19.92
CA LEU A 236 28.30 -3.14 -19.37
C LEU A 236 29.25 -2.63 -20.46
N ILE A 237 29.66 -3.50 -21.39
CA ILE A 237 30.51 -3.13 -22.54
C ILE A 237 29.77 -2.13 -23.44
N ALA A 238 28.50 -2.38 -23.78
CA ALA A 238 27.72 -1.48 -24.63
C ALA A 238 27.50 -0.10 -23.98
N ALA A 239 27.17 -0.07 -22.68
CA ALA A 239 27.02 1.18 -21.93
C ALA A 239 28.33 1.96 -21.85
N ALA A 240 29.46 1.28 -21.61
CA ALA A 240 30.78 1.91 -21.58
C ALA A 240 31.19 2.49 -22.95
N LEU A 241 30.91 1.78 -24.05
CA LEU A 241 31.14 2.25 -25.42
C LEU A 241 30.29 3.49 -25.75
N ALA A 242 29.01 3.50 -25.37
CA ALA A 242 28.10 4.63 -25.60
C ALA A 242 28.48 5.89 -24.79
N VAL A 243 29.15 5.73 -23.63
CA VAL A 243 29.76 6.84 -22.86
C VAL A 243 31.20 7.14 -23.33
N GLY A 244 31.66 6.55 -24.44
CA GLY A 244 32.95 6.81 -25.07
C GLY A 244 34.17 6.21 -24.35
N LYS A 245 33.98 5.32 -23.38
CA LYS A 245 35.08 4.62 -22.70
C LYS A 245 35.70 3.57 -23.62
N LYS A 246 37.03 3.45 -23.57
CA LYS A 246 37.75 2.32 -24.18
C LYS A 246 37.67 1.11 -23.25
N VAL A 247 37.31 -0.05 -23.78
CA VAL A 247 37.12 -1.28 -22.99
C VAL A 247 38.06 -2.38 -23.49
N LEU A 248 38.82 -2.98 -22.57
CA LEU A 248 39.59 -4.20 -22.80
C LEU A 248 38.92 -5.35 -22.05
N PHE A 249 38.26 -6.26 -22.77
CA PHE A 249 37.65 -7.45 -22.17
C PHE A 249 38.62 -8.63 -22.25
N VAL A 250 38.94 -9.21 -21.09
CA VAL A 250 39.89 -10.33 -20.94
C VAL A 250 39.20 -11.50 -20.25
N SER A 251 39.51 -12.72 -20.67
CA SER A 251 39.03 -13.97 -20.06
C SER A 251 40.07 -15.06 -20.29
N GLU A 252 40.31 -15.89 -19.27
CA GLU A 252 41.10 -17.13 -19.38
C GLU A 252 40.58 -18.04 -20.51
N LYS A 253 39.25 -18.17 -20.62
CA LYS A 253 38.59 -19.12 -21.52
C LYS A 253 38.07 -18.43 -22.77
N LYS A 254 38.53 -18.89 -23.95
CA LYS A 254 38.13 -18.37 -25.27
C LYS A 254 36.61 -18.40 -25.50
N ALA A 255 35.93 -19.43 -25.00
CA ALA A 255 34.48 -19.57 -25.15
C ALA A 255 33.68 -18.42 -24.49
N ALA A 256 34.19 -17.81 -23.41
CA ALA A 256 33.53 -16.64 -22.79
C ALA A 256 33.72 -15.37 -23.62
N LEU A 257 34.89 -15.20 -24.28
CA LEU A 257 35.10 -14.14 -25.26
C LEU A 257 34.14 -14.29 -26.44
N GLU A 258 34.04 -15.50 -27.00
CA GLU A 258 33.14 -15.82 -28.13
C GLU A 258 31.66 -15.58 -27.79
N VAL A 259 31.19 -15.96 -26.59
CA VAL A 259 29.79 -15.72 -26.17
C VAL A 259 29.48 -14.23 -26.05
N VAL A 260 30.39 -13.42 -25.49
CA VAL A 260 30.19 -11.97 -25.35
C VAL A 260 30.31 -11.26 -26.70
N TYR A 261 31.29 -11.64 -27.53
CA TYR A 261 31.44 -11.12 -28.89
C TYR A 261 30.21 -11.42 -29.75
N ASN A 262 29.71 -12.66 -29.75
CA ASN A 262 28.51 -13.02 -30.50
C ASN A 262 27.27 -12.24 -30.02
N ARG A 263 27.12 -11.96 -28.72
CA ARG A 263 26.05 -11.10 -28.20
C ARG A 263 26.18 -9.64 -28.70
N LEU A 264 27.40 -9.08 -28.70
CA LEU A 264 27.66 -7.73 -29.21
C LEU A 264 27.44 -7.64 -30.73
N THR A 265 27.86 -8.64 -31.49
CA THR A 265 27.61 -8.78 -32.93
C THR A 265 26.12 -8.89 -33.25
N ASN A 266 25.36 -9.67 -32.48
CA ASN A 266 23.89 -9.75 -32.61
C ASN A 266 23.20 -8.41 -32.30
N ALA A 267 23.81 -7.56 -31.46
CA ALA A 267 23.37 -6.18 -31.19
C ALA A 267 23.95 -5.15 -32.19
N GLY A 268 24.57 -5.58 -33.30
CA GLY A 268 25.15 -4.72 -34.33
C GLY A 268 26.51 -4.09 -34.01
N LEU A 269 27.07 -4.34 -32.83
CA LEU A 269 28.30 -3.70 -32.34
C LEU A 269 29.62 -4.33 -32.83
N GLU A 270 29.57 -5.26 -33.80
CA GLU A 270 30.75 -5.98 -34.34
C GLU A 270 31.89 -5.03 -34.76
N ASN A 271 31.55 -3.91 -35.40
CA ASN A 271 32.50 -2.96 -35.95
C ASN A 271 33.32 -2.23 -34.88
N TYR A 272 32.78 -2.09 -33.67
CA TYR A 272 33.47 -1.50 -32.51
C TYR A 272 34.34 -2.52 -31.75
N CYS A 273 34.14 -3.82 -31.97
CA CYS A 273 34.78 -4.88 -31.19
C CYS A 273 36.08 -5.38 -31.86
N LEU A 274 37.27 -4.97 -31.40
CA LEU A 274 38.54 -5.51 -31.90
C LEU A 274 38.92 -6.82 -31.17
N GLU A 275 38.65 -7.97 -31.79
CA GLU A 275 39.18 -9.24 -31.31
C GLU A 275 40.70 -9.33 -31.53
N VAL A 276 41.46 -9.44 -30.44
CA VAL A 276 42.91 -9.73 -30.47
C VAL A 276 43.14 -11.18 -30.05
N HIS A 277 42.88 -12.12 -30.97
CA HIS A 277 43.18 -13.54 -30.76
C HIS A 277 44.67 -13.79 -31.04
N SER A 278 45.40 -14.16 -29.99
CA SER A 278 46.86 -14.43 -29.96
C SER A 278 47.44 -15.15 -31.17
N THR A 279 46.83 -16.27 -31.60
CA THR A 279 47.46 -17.23 -32.55
C THR A 279 46.48 -17.79 -33.59
N ALA A 280 45.44 -17.04 -33.97
CA ALA A 280 44.39 -17.52 -34.90
C ALA A 280 44.07 -16.55 -36.04
N THR A 281 44.53 -15.31 -35.95
CA THR A 281 44.23 -14.24 -36.90
C THR A 281 45.54 -13.87 -37.59
N SER A 282 45.74 -14.31 -38.84
CA SER A 282 46.93 -13.91 -39.60
C SER A 282 47.03 -12.38 -39.65
N ARG A 283 48.24 -11.81 -39.63
CA ARG A 283 48.48 -10.35 -39.72
C ARG A 283 47.58 -9.71 -40.81
N GLN A 284 47.46 -10.36 -41.97
CA GLN A 284 46.57 -9.98 -43.08
C GLN A 284 45.08 -9.88 -42.69
N SER A 285 44.54 -10.86 -41.96
CA SER A 285 43.13 -10.87 -41.51
C SER A 285 42.84 -9.90 -40.34
N PHE A 286 43.86 -9.57 -39.55
CA PHE A 286 43.79 -8.47 -38.58
C PHE A 286 43.76 -7.12 -39.30
N TYR A 287 44.69 -6.90 -40.25
CA TYR A 287 44.72 -5.69 -41.07
C TYR A 287 43.47 -5.53 -41.94
N SER A 288 42.86 -6.59 -42.47
CA SER A 288 41.62 -6.47 -43.26
C SER A 288 40.41 -6.09 -42.39
N ARG A 289 40.33 -6.59 -41.14
CA ARG A 289 39.33 -6.16 -40.14
C ARG A 289 39.50 -4.69 -39.74
N LEU A 290 40.75 -4.23 -39.53
CA LEU A 290 41.05 -2.82 -39.28
C LEU A 290 40.71 -1.93 -40.49
N LYS A 291 41.19 -2.32 -41.67
CA LYS A 291 40.95 -1.63 -42.94
C LYS A 291 39.45 -1.46 -43.21
N ARG A 292 38.65 -2.54 -43.06
CA ARG A 292 37.19 -2.51 -43.21
C ARG A 292 36.51 -1.45 -42.32
N ARG A 293 37.05 -1.12 -41.15
CA ARG A 293 36.51 -0.12 -40.21
C ARG A 293 36.97 1.30 -40.52
N VAL A 294 38.19 1.45 -41.02
CA VAL A 294 38.74 2.75 -41.47
C VAL A 294 38.09 3.18 -42.79
N GLU A 295 37.73 2.23 -43.65
CA GLU A 295 36.97 2.43 -44.89
C GLU A 295 35.45 2.35 -44.69
N GLN A 296 34.94 2.34 -43.45
CA GLN A 296 33.51 2.26 -43.19
C GLN A 296 32.90 3.67 -43.13
N ASP A 297 31.90 3.92 -43.98
CA ASP A 297 31.07 5.11 -43.89
C ASP A 297 30.40 5.21 -42.51
N GLN A 298 30.17 6.45 -42.05
CA GLN A 298 29.41 6.68 -40.83
C GLN A 298 27.98 6.12 -41.00
N PRO A 299 27.40 5.49 -39.96
CA PRO A 299 26.01 5.07 -40.01
C PRO A 299 25.09 6.28 -40.22
N PRO A 300 23.91 6.11 -40.86
CA PRO A 300 22.94 7.18 -41.01
C PRO A 300 22.54 7.75 -39.64
N ASP A 301 22.31 9.06 -39.58
CA ASP A 301 21.95 9.74 -38.34
C ASP A 301 20.49 9.44 -37.94
N MET A 302 20.31 8.39 -37.14
CA MET A 302 19.03 7.99 -36.58
C MET A 302 18.67 8.74 -35.28
N SER A 303 19.41 9.80 -34.90
CA SER A 303 19.27 10.43 -33.56
C SER A 303 17.87 11.00 -33.29
N LEU A 304 17.15 11.42 -34.33
CA LEU A 304 15.78 11.93 -34.21
C LEU A 304 14.78 10.80 -33.90
N GLU A 305 14.74 9.75 -34.73
CA GLU A 305 13.86 8.59 -34.52
C GLU A 305 14.16 7.88 -33.19
N LEU A 306 15.44 7.80 -32.81
CA LEU A 306 15.85 7.25 -31.51
C LEU A 306 15.39 8.14 -30.34
N ALA A 307 15.44 9.47 -30.48
CA ALA A 307 14.94 10.39 -29.45
C ALA A 307 13.42 10.25 -29.25
N ASP A 308 12.65 10.15 -30.34
CA ASP A 308 11.20 9.95 -30.28
C ASP A 308 10.85 8.61 -29.60
N GLN A 309 11.54 7.52 -29.95
CA GLN A 309 11.35 6.20 -29.31
C GLN A 309 11.76 6.21 -27.83
N VAL A 310 12.82 6.93 -27.45
CA VAL A 310 13.22 7.12 -26.03
C VAL A 310 12.15 7.90 -25.27
N ILE A 311 11.56 8.93 -25.88
CA ILE A 311 10.47 9.71 -25.30
C ILE A 311 9.24 8.82 -25.08
N GLU A 312 8.79 8.07 -26.09
CA GLU A 312 7.66 7.12 -25.97
C GLU A 312 7.91 6.07 -24.88
N CYS A 313 9.09 5.45 -24.87
CA CYS A 313 9.48 4.48 -23.85
C CYS A 313 9.45 5.08 -22.43
N SER A 314 9.91 6.32 -22.27
CA SER A 314 9.87 7.03 -20.98
C SER A 314 8.45 7.33 -20.51
N GLN A 315 7.54 7.69 -21.42
CA GLN A 315 6.12 7.93 -21.13
C GLN A 315 5.42 6.64 -20.70
N LEU A 316 5.67 5.53 -21.40
CA LEU A 316 5.11 4.21 -21.07
C LEU A 316 5.61 3.71 -19.69
N LYS A 317 6.90 3.87 -19.39
CA LYS A 317 7.46 3.60 -18.06
C LYS A 317 6.81 4.47 -16.97
N GLN A 318 6.59 5.76 -17.24
CA GLN A 318 5.94 6.67 -16.31
C GLN A 318 4.48 6.27 -16.06
N LEU A 319 3.73 5.84 -17.09
CA LEU A 319 2.35 5.36 -16.98
C LEU A 319 2.27 4.08 -16.12
N LEU A 320 3.14 3.10 -16.38
CA LEU A 320 3.22 1.87 -15.57
C LEU A 320 3.57 2.19 -14.11
N SER A 321 4.51 3.11 -13.88
CA SER A 321 4.89 3.56 -12.54
C SER A 321 3.72 4.25 -11.81
N GLN A 322 2.97 5.11 -12.51
CA GLN A 322 1.77 5.77 -11.98
C GLN A 322 0.68 4.75 -11.62
N TYR A 323 0.46 3.73 -12.45
CA TYR A 323 -0.50 2.67 -12.17
C TYR A 323 -0.15 1.88 -10.90
N VAL A 324 1.12 1.48 -10.75
CA VAL A 324 1.61 0.79 -9.54
C VAL A 324 1.51 1.69 -8.30
N LEU A 325 1.85 2.97 -8.41
CA LEU A 325 1.71 3.93 -7.32
C LEU A 325 0.24 4.11 -6.90
N LEU A 326 -0.68 4.26 -7.87
CA LEU A 326 -2.11 4.46 -7.61
C LEU A 326 -2.76 3.27 -6.90
N LEU A 327 -2.43 2.03 -7.29
CA LEU A 327 -2.91 0.82 -6.61
C LEU A 327 -2.48 0.73 -5.13
N ASN A 328 -1.29 1.23 -4.82
CA ASN A 328 -0.69 1.22 -3.49
C ASN A 328 -0.94 2.53 -2.70
N GLN A 329 -1.60 3.53 -3.29
CA GLN A 329 -1.85 4.80 -2.63
C GLN A 329 -3.00 4.68 -1.61
N PRO A 330 -2.88 5.25 -0.39
CA PRO A 330 -3.99 5.35 0.54
C PRO A 330 -5.08 6.29 0.01
N LEU A 331 -6.32 5.79 -0.05
CA LEU A 331 -7.49 6.48 -0.57
C LEU A 331 -8.33 7.11 0.56
N GLY A 332 -8.61 8.41 0.40
CA GLY A 332 -9.38 9.20 1.36
C GLY A 332 -8.72 9.31 2.74
N ARG A 333 -9.49 9.75 3.74
CA ARG A 333 -9.04 9.81 5.15
C ARG A 333 -9.14 8.50 5.93
N ILE A 334 -9.64 7.43 5.30
CA ILE A 334 -9.62 6.06 5.85
C ILE A 334 -8.20 5.47 5.76
N GLY A 335 -7.37 5.94 4.83
CA GLY A 335 -5.95 5.55 4.73
C GLY A 335 -5.68 4.17 4.13
N LYS A 336 -6.69 3.52 3.54
CA LYS A 336 -6.60 2.19 2.92
C LYS A 336 -6.18 2.27 1.46
N THR A 337 -5.36 1.30 1.02
CA THR A 337 -5.03 1.11 -0.40
C THR A 337 -6.27 0.77 -1.24
N PHE A 338 -6.19 0.91 -2.58
CA PHE A 338 -7.24 0.41 -3.48
C PHE A 338 -7.49 -1.09 -3.24
N GLN A 339 -6.43 -1.88 -3.05
CA GLN A 339 -6.57 -3.29 -2.73
C GLN A 339 -7.24 -3.51 -1.38
N GLU A 340 -6.98 -2.73 -0.33
CA GLU A 340 -7.67 -2.91 0.96
C GLU A 340 -9.12 -2.44 0.94
N LEU A 341 -9.46 -1.42 0.14
CA LEU A 341 -10.86 -1.10 -0.13
C LEU A 341 -11.52 -2.20 -0.97
N LEU A 342 -10.81 -2.74 -1.96
CA LEU A 342 -11.23 -3.90 -2.74
C LEU A 342 -10.85 -5.26 -2.11
N TRP A 343 -10.51 -5.31 -0.83
CA TRP A 343 -10.49 -6.50 0.04
C TRP A 343 -11.33 -6.29 1.29
N SER A 344 -11.74 -5.06 1.57
CA SER A 344 -13.10 -4.76 1.99
C SER A 344 -14.04 -5.05 0.79
N ALA A 345 -14.91 -4.17 0.31
CA ALA A 345 -15.82 -4.38 -0.84
C ALA A 345 -16.59 -5.71 -0.74
N LYS A 346 -16.07 -6.78 -1.35
CA LYS A 346 -16.55 -8.15 -1.16
C LYS A 346 -16.66 -8.62 0.28
N ARG A 347 -16.11 -7.86 1.22
CA ARG A 347 -16.12 -8.10 2.66
C ARG A 347 -17.31 -7.49 3.40
N ALA A 348 -18.43 -7.24 2.71
CA ALA A 348 -19.81 -7.30 3.26
C ALA A 348 -20.92 -7.55 2.22
N ASP A 349 -20.75 -8.46 1.25
CA ASP A 349 -21.85 -9.15 0.54
C ASP A 349 -22.64 -10.21 1.37
N ASP A 350 -21.98 -11.16 2.03
CA ASP A 350 -22.26 -12.61 2.01
C ASP A 350 -22.68 -13.47 3.25
N LEU A 351 -23.00 -13.16 4.51
CA LEU A 351 -23.14 -12.05 5.45
C LEU A 351 -24.17 -10.94 5.29
N ALA A 352 -24.01 -9.90 4.49
CA ALA A 352 -25.06 -8.89 4.43
C ALA A 352 -26.26 -9.40 3.62
N ALA A 353 -26.82 -10.59 3.95
CA ALA A 353 -27.05 -11.64 2.96
C ALA A 353 -28.37 -12.49 3.03
N ASP A 354 -28.67 -13.38 4.01
CA ASP A 354 -29.88 -14.28 3.88
C ASP A 354 -31.20 -13.52 3.69
N ILE A 355 -32.06 -13.96 2.77
CA ILE A 355 -33.05 -13.14 2.06
C ILE A 355 -34.07 -12.40 2.97
N SER A 356 -33.81 -11.11 3.16
CA SER A 356 -34.85 -10.07 3.23
C SER A 356 -34.41 -8.65 3.68
N LEU A 357 -33.54 -7.95 2.94
CA LEU A 357 -33.35 -6.50 3.02
C LEU A 357 -34.26 -5.94 1.90
N PRO A 358 -35.27 -5.08 2.17
CA PRO A 358 -35.82 -3.78 0.86
C PRO A 358 -35.01 -3.36 -0.38
N PRO A 359 -35.42 -2.22 -0.96
CA PRO A 359 -34.52 -1.30 -1.68
C PRO A 359 -34.10 0.02 -0.93
N THR A 360 -33.91 0.06 0.44
CA THR A 360 -33.31 1.15 1.33
C THR A 360 -31.94 1.05 2.18
N LEU A 361 -31.20 -0.09 2.34
CA LEU A 361 -29.75 -0.62 2.33
C LEU A 361 -28.85 -1.35 1.09
N SER A 362 -28.78 -1.54 -0.33
CA SER A 362 -29.15 -1.21 -1.88
C SER A 362 -28.66 -0.03 -2.80
N SER A 363 -29.17 1.23 -2.75
CA SER A 363 -29.03 2.37 -3.69
C SER A 363 -28.38 3.68 -3.12
N LEU A 364 -29.07 4.46 -2.28
CA LEU A 364 -28.65 5.78 -1.77
C LEU A 364 -27.32 5.78 -0.95
N ARG A 365 -26.42 6.74 -1.22
CA ARG A 365 -24.98 6.68 -0.85
C ARG A 365 -24.59 7.54 0.38
N ASP A 366 -23.28 7.73 0.64
CA ASP A 366 -22.74 8.61 1.70
C ASP A 366 -21.65 9.53 1.16
N ASP A 367 -21.99 10.79 0.94
CA ASP A 367 -21.24 11.70 0.05
C ASP A 367 -19.94 12.23 0.68
N GLN A 368 -19.71 11.93 1.96
CA GLN A 368 -18.48 12.26 2.69
C GLN A 368 -17.56 11.03 2.87
N ALA A 369 -17.77 9.94 2.11
CA ALA A 369 -16.95 8.73 2.21
C ALA A 369 -15.44 8.93 1.97
N SER A 370 -15.03 9.93 1.17
CA SER A 370 -13.62 10.26 0.93
C SER A 370 -12.99 11.08 2.07
N SER A 371 -13.78 11.88 2.78
CA SER A 371 -13.36 12.70 3.92
C SER A 371 -13.53 11.99 5.27
N MET A 372 -14.23 10.86 5.30
CA MET A 372 -14.46 10.01 6.47
C MET A 372 -13.14 9.45 7.04
N THR A 373 -12.92 9.56 8.35
CA THR A 373 -11.87 8.84 9.07
C THR A 373 -12.37 7.49 9.58
N ASP A 374 -11.46 6.61 9.99
CA ASP A 374 -11.82 5.37 10.71
C ASP A 374 -12.68 5.64 11.96
N ALA A 375 -12.46 6.75 12.66
CA ALA A 375 -13.25 7.12 13.84
C ALA A 375 -14.67 7.60 13.47
N ASP A 376 -14.82 8.40 12.40
CA ASP A 376 -16.15 8.78 11.88
C ASP A 376 -16.93 7.55 11.41
N LEU A 377 -16.21 6.58 10.85
CA LEU A 377 -16.74 5.33 10.34
C LEU A 377 -17.13 4.40 11.50
N HIS A 378 -16.26 4.19 12.47
CA HIS A 378 -16.54 3.49 13.72
C HIS A 378 -17.72 4.12 14.50
N ARG A 379 -17.90 5.45 14.36
CA ARG A 379 -19.02 6.21 14.91
C ARG A 379 -20.29 6.18 14.05
N LYS A 380 -20.22 6.15 12.72
CA LYS A 380 -21.38 5.94 11.83
C LYS A 380 -21.82 4.49 11.82
N TYR A 381 -20.89 3.59 12.03
CA TYR A 381 -21.12 2.24 12.49
C TYR A 381 -21.94 2.42 13.76
N GLN A 382 -21.41 3.08 14.79
CA GLN A 382 -22.25 3.33 15.96
C GLN A 382 -23.44 4.25 15.78
N HIS A 383 -23.71 4.99 14.70
CA HIS A 383 -24.92 5.80 14.59
C HIS A 383 -26.02 5.12 13.75
N LEU A 384 -25.70 4.16 12.87
CA LEU A 384 -26.73 3.41 12.11
C LEU A 384 -27.12 2.07 12.75
N LYS A 385 -26.44 1.70 13.85
CA LYS A 385 -27.10 1.08 15.01
C LYS A 385 -26.91 1.87 16.30
N GLU A 386 -26.57 3.14 16.15
CA GLU A 386 -27.17 4.24 16.90
C GLU A 386 -28.70 4.10 16.48
N PHE A 387 -29.29 4.90 15.59
CA PHE A 387 -30.62 4.74 14.89
C PHE A 387 -31.95 4.19 15.57
N SER A 388 -32.04 3.00 16.21
CA SER A 388 -33.28 2.29 16.67
C SER A 388 -33.26 0.93 17.51
N GLN A 389 -33.11 0.85 18.87
CA GLN A 389 -33.56 -0.32 19.73
C GLN A 389 -34.70 0.10 20.62
N GLN A 390 -34.89 1.39 20.71
CA GLN A 390 -36.25 1.85 20.65
C GLN A 390 -37.01 1.08 19.54
N HIS A 391 -36.46 0.64 18.40
CA HIS A 391 -37.17 -0.37 17.58
C HIS A 391 -37.44 -1.72 18.29
N GLN A 392 -36.46 -2.54 18.70
CA GLN A 392 -36.80 -3.84 19.32
C GLN A 392 -37.54 -3.72 20.68
N GLU A 393 -37.39 -2.64 21.44
CA GLU A 393 -38.09 -2.41 22.72
C GLU A 393 -39.44 -1.69 22.57
N LEU A 394 -39.60 -0.75 21.63
CA LEU A 394 -40.92 -0.27 21.22
C LEU A 394 -41.72 -1.42 20.61
N VAL A 395 -41.11 -2.29 19.79
CA VAL A 395 -41.77 -3.50 19.27
C VAL A 395 -42.13 -4.47 20.41
N LYS A 396 -41.29 -4.64 21.45
CA LYS A 396 -41.67 -5.41 22.67
C LYS A 396 -42.81 -4.76 23.47
N LEU A 397 -42.95 -3.43 23.44
CA LEU A 397 -43.95 -2.67 24.24
C LEU A 397 -45.27 -2.41 23.50
N TYR A 398 -45.24 -2.24 22.17
CA TYR A 398 -46.35 -1.81 21.32
C TYR A 398 -46.68 -2.83 20.21
N SER A 399 -45.99 -3.97 20.13
CA SER A 399 -46.11 -5.02 19.08
C SER A 399 -45.58 -4.62 17.71
N ASN A 400 -45.81 -3.38 17.26
CA ASN A 400 -45.19 -2.77 16.08
C ASN A 400 -44.85 -1.30 16.37
N VAL A 401 -44.06 -0.67 15.50
CA VAL A 401 -43.75 0.78 15.64
C VAL A 401 -44.95 1.65 15.26
N GLU A 402 -45.83 1.15 14.39
CA GLU A 402 -46.92 1.94 13.79
C GLU A 402 -48.04 2.28 14.78
N SER A 403 -48.23 1.47 15.82
CA SER A 403 -49.19 1.73 16.91
C SER A 403 -48.64 2.63 18.03
N HIS A 404 -47.37 3.06 17.95
CA HIS A 404 -46.81 4.00 18.91
C HIS A 404 -47.53 5.36 18.80
N PRO A 405 -47.97 6.01 19.90
CA PRO A 405 -48.76 7.24 19.85
C PRO A 405 -48.08 8.46 19.17
N TRP A 406 -46.78 8.37 18.90
CA TRP A 406 -45.98 9.38 18.20
C TRP A 406 -45.49 8.91 16.81
N PHE A 407 -46.03 7.82 16.29
CA PHE A 407 -45.72 7.33 14.95
C PHE A 407 -46.14 8.35 13.87
N GLY A 408 -45.39 8.39 12.77
CA GLY A 408 -45.60 9.36 11.68
C GLY A 408 -45.15 10.80 12.00
N LEU A 409 -44.59 11.09 13.18
CA LEU A 409 -44.09 12.42 13.51
C LEU A 409 -42.76 12.69 12.77
N THR A 410 -42.79 13.58 11.79
CA THR A 410 -41.65 13.91 10.90
C THR A 410 -40.76 15.05 11.38
N ALA A 411 -41.07 15.70 12.51
CA ALA A 411 -40.24 16.77 13.09
C ALA A 411 -39.11 16.21 13.96
N TYR A 412 -38.03 15.73 13.31
CA TYR A 412 -36.92 15.01 13.97
C TYR A 412 -35.96 15.87 14.82
N ASN A 413 -35.89 17.19 14.61
CA ASN A 413 -34.93 18.09 15.26
C ASN A 413 -35.59 19.16 16.18
N LEU A 414 -36.65 18.80 16.90
CA LEU A 414 -37.29 19.71 17.87
C LEU A 414 -36.33 20.02 19.04
N SER A 415 -36.01 21.30 19.27
CA SER A 415 -35.31 21.75 20.47
C SER A 415 -36.16 21.54 21.74
N PRO A 416 -35.59 21.60 22.96
CA PRO A 416 -36.37 21.40 24.19
C PRO A 416 -37.54 22.40 24.38
N ILE A 417 -37.45 23.58 23.76
CA ILE A 417 -38.54 24.56 23.73
C ILE A 417 -39.62 24.09 22.76
N GLU A 418 -39.25 23.78 21.52
CA GLU A 418 -40.18 23.30 20.49
C GLU A 418 -40.84 21.95 20.84
N GLN A 419 -40.20 21.10 21.64
CA GLN A 419 -40.81 19.89 22.22
C GLN A 419 -41.90 20.26 23.24
N GLY A 420 -41.64 21.25 24.10
CA GLY A 420 -42.63 21.80 25.02
C GLY A 420 -43.80 22.45 24.29
N ASP A 421 -43.50 23.25 23.26
CA ASP A 421 -44.50 23.89 22.41
C ASP A 421 -45.32 22.87 21.63
N LEU A 422 -44.71 21.83 21.04
CA LEU A 422 -45.43 20.78 20.31
C LEU A 422 -46.33 19.94 21.23
N ILE A 423 -45.90 19.63 22.46
CA ILE A 423 -46.75 19.02 23.49
C ILE A 423 -47.89 19.99 23.89
N GLY A 424 -47.64 21.30 23.92
CA GLY A 424 -48.65 22.34 24.12
C GLY A 424 -49.66 22.45 22.97
N ILE A 425 -49.17 22.41 21.73
CA ILE A 425 -49.96 22.47 20.49
C ILE A 425 -50.83 21.23 20.36
N ILE A 426 -50.34 20.02 20.64
CA ILE A 426 -51.14 18.79 20.60
C ILE A 426 -52.23 18.80 21.68
N LYS A 427 -51.94 19.29 22.90
CA LYS A 427 -52.97 19.54 23.92
C LYS A 427 -53.99 20.58 23.46
N SER A 428 -53.54 21.66 22.80
CA SER A 428 -54.41 22.68 22.23
C SER A 428 -55.28 22.13 21.09
N TRP A 429 -54.72 21.30 20.21
CA TRP A 429 -55.42 20.65 19.09
C TRP A 429 -56.45 19.65 19.59
N SER A 430 -56.13 18.84 20.60
CA SER A 430 -57.10 17.97 21.27
C SER A 430 -58.28 18.79 21.83
N ASN A 431 -57.99 19.86 22.58
CA ASN A 431 -59.01 20.79 23.07
C ASN A 431 -59.78 21.50 21.94
N THR A 432 -59.15 21.73 20.79
CA THR A 432 -59.76 22.44 19.64
C THR A 432 -60.61 21.51 18.78
N LEU A 433 -60.24 20.24 18.63
CA LEU A 433 -61.09 19.22 17.99
C LEU A 433 -62.33 18.94 18.84
N ILE A 434 -62.19 18.87 20.16
CA ILE A 434 -63.33 18.81 21.10
C ILE A 434 -64.25 20.03 20.90
N ARG A 435 -63.70 21.24 20.73
CA ARG A 435 -64.49 22.45 20.39
C ARG A 435 -65.10 22.39 18.99
N LEU A 436 -64.38 21.91 17.98
CA LEU A 436 -64.85 21.84 16.60
C LEU A 436 -66.00 20.82 16.48
N GLN A 437 -65.94 19.70 17.19
CA GLN A 437 -67.04 18.73 17.28
C GLN A 437 -68.29 19.32 17.98
N ILE A 438 -68.11 20.27 18.90
CA ILE A 438 -69.21 21.06 19.51
C ILE A 438 -69.74 22.13 18.54
N CYS A 439 -68.90 22.70 17.66
CA CYS A 439 -69.29 23.77 16.74
C CYS A 439 -69.85 23.28 15.39
N SER A 440 -69.33 22.19 14.81
CA SER A 440 -69.85 21.60 13.57
C SER A 440 -71.31 21.15 13.77
N ARG A 441 -71.58 20.51 14.92
CA ARG A 441 -72.93 20.19 15.40
C ARG A 441 -73.88 21.38 15.32
N ARG A 442 -73.44 22.58 15.74
CA ARG A 442 -74.24 23.82 15.62
C ARG A 442 -74.44 24.30 14.18
N ALA A 443 -73.42 24.18 13.33
CA ALA A 443 -73.53 24.63 11.93
C ALA A 443 -74.51 23.75 11.14
N ILE A 444 -74.52 22.45 11.42
CA ILE A 444 -75.47 21.47 10.92
C ILE A 444 -76.89 21.81 11.41
N GLU A 445 -77.04 22.09 12.72
CA GLU A 445 -78.27 22.64 13.32
C GLU A 445 -78.70 24.03 12.75
N THR A 446 -77.86 24.72 11.97
CA THR A 446 -78.14 26.07 11.42
C THR A 446 -78.56 26.06 9.95
N LEU A 447 -78.00 25.17 9.12
CA LEU A 447 -78.27 25.10 7.68
C LEU A 447 -79.38 24.11 7.30
N ASP A 448 -79.96 23.41 8.28
CA ASP A 448 -80.97 22.34 8.11
C ASP A 448 -80.52 21.23 7.15
N ILE A 449 -79.28 20.77 7.36
CA ILE A 449 -78.64 19.67 6.62
C ILE A 449 -78.54 18.46 7.58
N GLY A 450 -78.78 17.25 7.06
CA GLY A 450 -78.85 16.01 7.85
C GLY A 450 -77.58 15.65 8.65
N GLU A 451 -77.71 14.67 9.57
CA GLU A 451 -76.71 14.38 10.60
C GLU A 451 -75.25 14.22 10.11
N GLN A 452 -74.35 14.97 10.76
CA GLN A 452 -72.89 14.84 10.77
C GLN A 452 -72.16 14.94 9.41
N SER A 453 -71.96 16.18 8.96
CA SER A 453 -71.17 16.54 7.77
C SER A 453 -69.66 16.25 7.90
N THR A 454 -69.04 16.04 6.74
CA THR A 454 -67.60 15.84 6.53
C THR A 454 -66.85 17.14 6.24
N LEU A 455 -65.52 17.10 6.29
CA LEU A 455 -64.66 18.25 6.01
C LEU A 455 -64.60 18.63 4.51
N ALA A 456 -64.97 17.72 3.60
CA ALA A 456 -64.97 17.99 2.16
C ALA A 456 -66.20 18.79 1.70
N GLU A 457 -67.36 18.56 2.32
CA GLU A 457 -68.60 19.30 2.04
C GLU A 457 -68.46 20.79 2.42
N LEU A 458 -67.70 21.08 3.49
CA LEU A 458 -67.30 22.44 3.87
C LEU A 458 -66.40 23.14 2.85
N ILE A 459 -65.72 22.38 1.97
CA ILE A 459 -64.77 22.92 0.97
C ILE A 459 -65.45 23.12 -0.40
N HIS A 460 -66.33 22.21 -0.82
CA HIS A 460 -67.04 22.34 -2.11
C HIS A 460 -67.91 23.61 -2.16
N LEU A 461 -68.43 24.04 -1.01
CA LEU A 461 -69.19 25.28 -0.81
C LEU A 461 -68.39 26.56 -1.20
N ASN A 462 -67.07 26.48 -1.36
CA ASN A 462 -66.17 27.62 -1.54
C ASN A 462 -65.58 27.79 -2.96
N LYS A 463 -65.90 26.93 -3.96
CA LYS A 463 -65.05 26.79 -5.17
C LYS A 463 -65.65 27.00 -6.58
N GLN A 464 -66.85 27.55 -6.77
CA GLN A 464 -67.46 27.61 -8.12
C GLN A 464 -66.89 28.74 -9.05
N LEU A 465 -65.64 28.62 -9.63
CA LEU A 465 -64.82 29.78 -10.17
C LEU A 465 -63.74 29.76 -11.38
N GLU A 466 -63.18 28.70 -12.03
CA GLU A 466 -61.81 28.72 -12.72
C GLU A 466 -61.67 28.56 -14.31
N SER A 467 -60.67 29.12 -15.09
CA SER A 467 -60.45 28.92 -16.60
C SER A 467 -59.20 29.54 -17.42
N TYR A 468 -58.92 29.10 -18.70
CA TYR A 468 -58.25 29.72 -19.96
C TYR A 468 -56.73 29.52 -20.51
N PRO A 469 -56.47 29.29 -21.87
CA PRO A 469 -55.15 29.27 -22.65
C PRO A 469 -55.14 30.04 -24.08
N GLN A 470 -54.36 29.96 -25.24
CA GLN A 470 -53.18 29.28 -25.96
C GLN A 470 -52.75 30.09 -27.31
N ILE A 471 -51.97 29.85 -28.45
CA ILE A 471 -51.12 28.85 -29.28
C ILE A 471 -50.07 29.54 -30.32
N ASN A 472 -49.42 28.90 -31.37
CA ASN A 472 -48.35 29.44 -32.36
C ASN A 472 -48.10 28.70 -33.79
N ASN A 473 -47.18 29.12 -34.76
CA ASN A 473 -46.94 28.58 -36.19
C ASN A 473 -45.54 28.85 -36.99
N ALA A 474 -45.21 28.30 -38.23
CA ALA A 474 -43.94 28.45 -39.09
C ALA A 474 -43.94 28.12 -40.69
N VAL A 475 -42.83 28.28 -41.52
CA VAL A 475 -42.67 28.11 -43.07
C VAL A 475 -41.21 27.91 -43.74
N GLU A 476 -41.01 27.68 -45.10
CA GLU A 476 -39.72 27.35 -45.91
C GLU A 476 -39.63 27.75 -47.48
N GLU A 477 -38.55 27.49 -48.31
CA GLU A 477 -38.30 27.95 -49.76
C GLU A 477 -37.82 27.01 -50.96
N SER A 478 -36.69 26.25 -50.99
CA SER A 478 -36.02 25.89 -52.31
C SER A 478 -36.71 24.86 -53.21
N LEU A 479 -37.76 24.23 -52.70
CA LEU A 479 -38.53 23.17 -53.37
C LEU A 479 -39.53 23.72 -54.41
N LEU A 480 -39.87 25.01 -54.30
CA LEU A 480 -40.89 25.73 -55.07
C LEU A 480 -40.94 25.47 -56.60
N PRO A 481 -39.82 25.23 -57.34
CA PRO A 481 -39.89 25.02 -58.80
C PRO A 481 -40.45 23.66 -59.26
N ALA A 482 -40.33 22.61 -58.43
CA ALA A 482 -40.90 21.28 -58.72
C ALA A 482 -42.33 21.14 -58.14
N LEU A 483 -42.63 21.94 -57.12
CA LEU A 483 -43.93 22.10 -56.48
C LEU A 483 -44.96 22.80 -57.40
N LYS A 484 -45.31 22.22 -58.56
CA LYS A 484 -46.19 22.85 -59.58
C LYS A 484 -47.69 22.53 -59.45
N THR A 485 -48.13 21.31 -59.70
CA THR A 485 -49.54 20.91 -59.41
C THR A 485 -49.67 20.46 -57.97
N THR A 486 -50.86 20.55 -57.36
CA THR A 486 -51.06 20.15 -55.95
C THR A 486 -50.73 18.66 -55.70
N GLN A 487 -50.83 17.81 -56.73
CA GLN A 487 -50.44 16.40 -56.63
C GLN A 487 -48.91 16.22 -56.68
N GLU A 488 -48.20 16.91 -57.58
CA GLU A 488 -46.73 16.93 -57.57
C GLU A 488 -46.19 17.59 -56.30
N GLN A 489 -46.87 18.64 -55.81
CA GLN A 489 -46.58 19.32 -54.55
C GLN A 489 -46.67 18.37 -53.37
N ASN A 490 -47.81 17.68 -53.22
CA ASN A 490 -48.01 16.74 -52.14
C ASN A 490 -47.15 15.48 -52.31
N SER A 491 -46.85 15.05 -53.54
CA SER A 491 -45.97 13.89 -53.78
C SER A 491 -44.51 14.21 -53.49
N ALA A 492 -44.01 15.38 -53.89
CA ALA A 492 -42.68 15.85 -53.54
C ALA A 492 -42.58 16.14 -52.04
N SER A 493 -43.58 16.80 -51.45
CA SER A 493 -43.67 17.02 -50.00
C SER A 493 -43.68 15.69 -49.23
N THR A 494 -44.48 14.70 -49.65
CA THR A 494 -44.56 13.39 -48.99
C THR A 494 -43.29 12.58 -49.21
N LEU A 495 -42.74 12.50 -50.42
CA LEU A 495 -41.48 11.81 -50.72
C LEU A 495 -40.31 12.46 -49.98
N ILE A 496 -40.25 13.78 -49.88
CA ILE A 496 -39.20 14.49 -49.15
C ILE A 496 -39.42 14.35 -47.64
N CYS A 497 -40.65 14.36 -47.14
CA CYS A 497 -40.93 14.01 -45.75
C CYS A 497 -40.51 12.57 -45.45
N GLN A 498 -40.84 11.59 -46.30
CA GLN A 498 -40.47 10.18 -46.12
C GLN A 498 -38.96 9.97 -46.25
N LEU A 499 -38.29 10.55 -47.25
CA LEU A 499 -36.84 10.49 -47.37
C LEU A 499 -36.13 11.26 -46.25
N MET A 500 -36.68 12.37 -45.75
CA MET A 500 -36.16 13.06 -44.57
C MET A 500 -36.45 12.29 -43.28
N THR A 501 -37.57 11.58 -43.14
CA THR A 501 -37.89 10.75 -41.96
C THR A 501 -37.03 9.50 -41.96
N TYR A 502 -36.97 8.75 -43.06
CA TYR A 502 -36.07 7.61 -43.21
C TYR A 502 -34.60 8.02 -43.04
N ARG A 503 -34.17 9.16 -43.62
CA ARG A 503 -32.80 9.65 -43.46
C ARG A 503 -32.51 10.13 -42.03
N LYS A 504 -33.40 10.92 -41.41
CA LYS A 504 -33.27 11.28 -39.98
C LYS A 504 -33.30 10.04 -39.09
N GLY A 505 -34.07 9.02 -39.46
CA GLY A 505 -34.15 7.73 -38.78
C GLY A 505 -32.82 6.97 -38.85
N VAL A 506 -32.25 6.82 -40.04
CA VAL A 506 -30.93 6.18 -40.21
C VAL A 506 -29.80 7.02 -39.58
N GLU A 507 -29.83 8.34 -39.69
CA GLU A 507 -28.86 9.25 -39.05
C GLU A 507 -29.00 9.26 -37.52
N SER A 508 -30.22 9.12 -36.98
CA SER A 508 -30.46 8.98 -35.53
C SER A 508 -30.29 7.55 -35.00
N LEU A 509 -30.30 6.52 -35.84
CA LEU A 509 -29.84 5.17 -35.47
C LEU A 509 -28.32 5.05 -35.47
N ARG A 510 -27.61 5.76 -36.38
CA ARG A 510 -26.14 5.74 -36.47
C ARG A 510 -25.42 6.11 -35.17
N GLN A 511 -26.04 6.86 -34.25
CA GLN A 511 -25.44 7.23 -32.97
C GLN A 511 -25.27 6.05 -31.97
N TYR A 512 -25.96 4.92 -32.21
CA TYR A 512 -26.01 3.79 -31.27
C TYR A 512 -25.08 2.61 -31.62
N PHE A 513 -24.53 2.57 -32.83
CA PHE A 513 -23.68 1.48 -33.32
C PHE A 513 -22.21 1.93 -33.39
N GLN A 514 -21.27 0.99 -33.30
CA GLN A 514 -19.83 1.31 -33.30
C GLN A 514 -19.27 1.52 -34.71
N ASP A 515 -19.67 0.66 -35.65
CA ASP A 515 -19.27 0.71 -37.07
C ASP A 515 -20.47 1.08 -37.97
N GLU A 516 -20.25 1.22 -39.29
CA GLU A 516 -21.36 1.48 -40.22
C GLU A 516 -22.41 0.34 -40.19
N ILE A 517 -23.69 0.70 -40.09
CA ILE A 517 -24.80 -0.25 -39.95
C ILE A 517 -24.99 -1.03 -41.27
N ILE A 518 -24.33 -2.19 -41.38
CA ILE A 518 -24.45 -3.10 -42.55
C ILE A 518 -25.84 -3.77 -42.56
N SER A 519 -26.34 -4.18 -41.39
CA SER A 519 -27.65 -4.80 -41.21
C SER A 519 -28.18 -4.53 -39.79
N LEU A 520 -29.48 -4.28 -39.65
CA LEU A 520 -30.10 -4.11 -38.33
C LEU A 520 -30.24 -5.46 -37.59
N PRO A 521 -29.99 -5.50 -36.27
CA PRO A 521 -30.13 -6.72 -35.46
C PRO A 521 -31.60 -7.12 -35.22
N ASP A 522 -31.81 -8.35 -34.73
CA ASP A 522 -33.13 -8.87 -34.37
C ASP A 522 -33.65 -8.19 -33.08
N PHE A 523 -34.74 -7.44 -33.21
CA PHE A 523 -35.37 -6.70 -32.13
C PHE A 523 -35.94 -7.61 -31.02
N THR A 524 -36.29 -8.87 -31.34
CA THR A 524 -36.86 -9.81 -30.36
C THR A 524 -35.83 -10.27 -29.33
N GLN A 525 -34.58 -10.46 -29.76
CA GLN A 525 -33.46 -10.84 -28.89
C GLN A 525 -33.02 -9.67 -28.02
N LEU A 526 -32.92 -8.46 -28.60
CA LEU A 526 -32.62 -7.24 -27.87
C LEU A 526 -33.65 -6.92 -26.77
N ASN A 527 -34.94 -7.13 -27.04
CA ASN A 527 -36.00 -6.90 -26.05
C ASN A 527 -35.89 -7.87 -24.86
N ALA A 528 -35.59 -9.15 -25.10
CA ALA A 528 -35.35 -10.12 -24.04
C ALA A 528 -34.14 -9.75 -23.15
N LEU A 529 -33.07 -9.19 -23.74
CA LEU A 529 -31.92 -8.68 -22.98
C LEU A 529 -32.26 -7.42 -22.16
N ALA A 530 -33.05 -6.49 -22.71
CA ALA A 530 -33.47 -5.27 -22.03
C ALA A 530 -34.27 -5.58 -20.74
N VAL A 531 -35.27 -6.45 -20.81
CA VAL A 531 -36.10 -6.85 -19.64
C VAL A 531 -35.24 -7.49 -18.53
N ASN A 532 -34.28 -8.34 -18.90
CA ASN A 532 -33.35 -8.96 -17.93
C ASN A 532 -32.44 -7.95 -17.22
N LEU A 533 -32.14 -6.80 -17.84
CA LEU A 533 -31.38 -5.71 -17.22
C LEU A 533 -32.27 -4.82 -16.33
N GLU A 534 -33.51 -4.54 -16.74
CA GLU A 534 -34.47 -3.78 -15.93
C GLU A 534 -34.83 -4.48 -14.62
N GLU A 535 -34.98 -5.81 -14.62
CA GLU A 535 -35.26 -6.61 -13.42
C GLU A 535 -34.19 -6.44 -12.31
N LEU A 536 -32.95 -6.15 -12.67
CA LEU A 536 -31.85 -5.98 -11.71
C LEU A 536 -31.91 -4.67 -10.93
N LYS A 537 -32.67 -3.67 -11.40
CA LYS A 537 -32.92 -2.37 -10.72
C LYS A 537 -31.67 -1.73 -10.10
N ILE A 538 -30.58 -1.73 -10.85
CA ILE A 538 -29.27 -1.31 -10.39
C ILE A 538 -29.24 0.23 -10.25
N ASP A 539 -28.93 0.71 -9.05
CA ASP A 539 -28.60 2.10 -8.66
C ASP A 539 -29.13 3.18 -9.63
N SER A 540 -30.44 3.46 -9.57
CA SER A 540 -31.23 4.24 -10.55
C SER A 540 -30.95 5.76 -10.58
N THR A 541 -29.67 6.13 -10.46
CA THR A 541 -29.11 7.49 -10.61
C THR A 541 -27.94 7.52 -11.60
N GLU A 542 -27.40 6.36 -11.99
CA GLU A 542 -26.31 6.24 -12.98
C GLU A 542 -26.76 5.28 -14.09
N GLU A 543 -27.13 5.81 -15.25
CA GLU A 543 -27.49 4.99 -16.42
C GLU A 543 -26.23 4.36 -17.02
N TYR A 544 -25.95 3.11 -16.62
CA TYR A 544 -24.77 2.38 -17.07
C TYR A 544 -24.67 2.30 -18.60
N THR A 545 -23.47 2.49 -19.13
CA THR A 545 -23.16 2.14 -20.52
C THR A 545 -22.96 0.63 -20.68
N ILE A 546 -23.02 0.13 -21.91
CA ILE A 546 -22.78 -1.29 -22.22
C ILE A 546 -21.42 -1.74 -21.66
N GLU A 547 -20.34 -0.98 -21.88
CA GLU A 547 -19.00 -1.28 -21.33
C GLU A 547 -18.99 -1.37 -19.79
N GLN A 548 -19.72 -0.48 -19.12
CA GLN A 548 -19.79 -0.44 -17.67
C GLN A 548 -20.47 -1.68 -17.06
N LEU A 549 -21.24 -2.46 -17.83
CA LEU A 549 -21.74 -3.77 -17.37
C LEU A 549 -20.61 -4.76 -17.07
N GLN A 550 -19.52 -4.74 -17.84
CA GLN A 550 -18.38 -5.63 -17.57
C GLN A 550 -17.72 -5.27 -16.24
N ASP A 551 -17.58 -3.97 -15.99
CA ASP A 551 -16.96 -3.44 -14.79
C ASP A 551 -17.87 -3.54 -13.56
N LEU A 552 -19.18 -3.44 -13.76
CA LEU A 552 -20.18 -3.75 -12.75
C LEU A 552 -20.22 -5.24 -12.42
N SER A 553 -20.08 -6.11 -13.42
CA SER A 553 -19.93 -7.55 -13.18
C SER A 553 -18.69 -7.85 -12.35
N LYS A 554 -17.53 -7.26 -12.69
CA LYS A 554 -16.31 -7.34 -11.86
C LYS A 554 -16.59 -6.84 -10.45
N LYS A 555 -17.15 -5.62 -10.29
CA LYS A 555 -17.46 -5.03 -8.98
C LYS A 555 -18.42 -5.88 -8.16
N ALA A 556 -19.46 -6.47 -8.74
CA ALA A 556 -20.35 -7.41 -8.05
C ALA A 556 -19.61 -8.74 -7.72
N THR A 557 -18.73 -9.19 -8.62
CA THR A 557 -17.75 -10.27 -8.37
C THR A 557 -16.60 -9.83 -7.45
N GLU A 558 -16.59 -8.58 -7.00
CA GLU A 558 -15.71 -7.96 -6.01
C GLU A 558 -16.53 -7.34 -4.86
N LEU A 559 -17.81 -7.76 -4.73
CA LEU A 559 -18.79 -7.55 -3.66
C LEU A 559 -19.35 -8.90 -3.03
N ALA A 560 -19.50 -10.02 -3.76
CA ALA A 560 -20.05 -11.30 -3.19
C ALA A 560 -19.15 -12.58 -2.96
N SER A 561 -18.26 -12.66 -1.94
CA SER A 561 -17.42 -13.84 -1.49
C SER A 561 -16.34 -13.59 -0.40
N LYS A 562 -16.07 -12.35 0.06
CA LYS A 562 -15.03 -12.14 1.08
C LYS A 562 -15.64 -12.04 2.47
N ILE A 563 -16.90 -11.69 2.65
CA ILE A 563 -17.50 -11.75 3.98
C ILE A 563 -18.07 -13.13 4.28
N GLU A 564 -18.13 -14.04 3.31
CA GLU A 564 -17.95 -15.48 3.53
C GLU A 564 -16.71 -15.69 4.45
N GLN A 565 -15.67 -14.85 4.33
CA GLN A 565 -14.51 -14.80 5.24
C GLN A 565 -14.73 -14.03 6.56
N TYR A 566 -15.65 -13.05 6.69
CA TYR A 566 -16.11 -12.55 8.03
C TYR A 566 -17.35 -13.29 8.55
N LYS A 567 -17.84 -14.35 7.90
CA LYS A 567 -19.11 -15.03 8.23
C LYS A 567 -19.11 -15.62 9.62
N SER A 568 -17.97 -16.21 9.93
CA SER A 568 -17.54 -16.64 11.26
C SER A 568 -17.39 -15.51 12.28
N LEU A 569 -17.10 -14.27 11.87
CA LEU A 569 -16.83 -13.14 12.76
C LEU A 569 -18.12 -12.53 13.32
N VAL A 570 -19.16 -12.33 12.49
CA VAL A 570 -20.42 -11.72 12.95
C VAL A 570 -21.21 -12.68 13.83
N THR A 571 -21.21 -13.96 13.48
CA THR A 571 -21.76 -15.02 14.34
C THR A 571 -21.03 -15.11 15.69
N GLN A 572 -19.70 -14.94 15.71
CA GLN A 572 -18.94 -14.76 16.97
C GLN A 572 -19.39 -13.52 17.75
N ILE A 573 -19.51 -12.36 17.09
CA ILE A 573 -19.91 -11.08 17.74
C ILE A 573 -21.33 -11.16 18.33
N ALA A 574 -22.28 -11.77 17.62
CA ALA A 574 -23.65 -12.02 18.10
C ALA A 574 -23.64 -12.83 19.40
N SER A 575 -22.79 -13.86 19.48
CA SER A 575 -22.63 -14.66 20.70
C SER A 575 -22.06 -13.87 21.88
N CYS A 576 -21.10 -12.96 21.65
CA CYS A 576 -20.49 -12.14 22.70
C CYS A 576 -21.51 -11.23 23.40
N ILE A 577 -22.50 -10.71 22.67
CA ILE A 577 -23.57 -9.84 23.19
C ILE A 577 -24.85 -10.59 23.55
N ASN A 578 -24.87 -11.93 23.38
CA ASN A 578 -26.01 -12.82 23.60
C ASN A 578 -27.23 -12.42 22.76
N SER A 579 -27.03 -12.10 21.48
CA SER A 579 -28.14 -12.00 20.52
C SER A 579 -28.48 -13.37 19.95
N ASN A 580 -29.78 -13.64 19.79
CA ASN A 580 -30.29 -14.84 19.12
C ASN A 580 -30.54 -14.61 17.62
N SER A 581 -30.49 -13.37 17.13
CA SER A 581 -30.54 -13.02 15.71
C SER A 581 -29.13 -12.98 15.11
N PHE A 582 -29.04 -13.27 13.81
CA PHE A 582 -27.92 -12.78 13.04
C PHE A 582 -27.98 -11.25 12.96
N LEU A 583 -26.85 -10.58 13.18
CA LEU A 583 -26.79 -9.12 13.25
C LEU A 583 -26.71 -8.54 11.83
N THR A 584 -27.77 -7.85 11.38
CA THR A 584 -27.80 -7.06 10.13
C THR A 584 -26.62 -6.06 10.05
N PRO A 585 -26.34 -5.38 8.91
CA PRO A 585 -25.20 -4.47 8.86
C PRO A 585 -25.43 -3.33 9.84
N SER A 586 -26.69 -2.85 9.95
CA SER A 586 -27.14 -2.04 11.07
C SER A 586 -26.99 -2.80 12.39
N GLU A 587 -27.56 -3.96 12.68
CA GLU A 587 -27.36 -4.61 14.00
C GLU A 587 -25.93 -5.05 14.37
N LEU A 588 -24.96 -4.95 13.47
CA LEU A 588 -23.54 -4.93 13.81
C LEU A 588 -23.10 -3.56 14.31
N LYS A 589 -23.52 -2.53 13.58
CA LYS A 589 -23.04 -1.15 13.61
C LYS A 589 -22.90 -0.53 15.02
N SER A 590 -23.68 -0.89 16.04
CA SER A 590 -23.40 -0.57 17.46
C SER A 590 -22.83 -1.68 18.33
N VAL A 591 -21.79 -2.35 17.85
CA VAL A 591 -20.85 -3.05 18.73
C VAL A 591 -19.64 -2.15 19.08
N SER A 592 -19.21 -1.24 18.19
CA SER A 592 -17.89 -0.59 18.28
C SER A 592 -17.68 0.53 19.34
N ILE A 593 -18.67 1.38 19.64
CA ILE A 593 -18.67 2.47 20.65
C ILE A 593 -19.34 2.06 21.96
N ALA A 594 -20.16 1.00 21.98
CA ALA A 594 -20.33 0.19 23.19
C ALA A 594 -18.96 -0.35 23.64
N VAL A 595 -18.11 -0.71 22.67
CA VAL A 595 -16.69 -1.05 22.87
C VAL A 595 -15.78 0.18 23.08
N GLN A 596 -16.01 1.33 22.43
CA GLN A 596 -15.19 2.55 22.56
C GLN A 596 -15.44 3.27 23.90
N ILE A 597 -16.71 3.45 24.29
CA ILE A 597 -17.12 3.95 25.62
C ILE A 597 -16.48 3.09 26.72
N LEU A 598 -16.40 1.76 26.53
CA LEU A 598 -15.65 0.87 27.42
C LEU A 598 -14.13 1.11 27.36
N SER A 599 -13.54 1.31 26.17
CA SER A 599 -12.11 1.55 25.99
C SER A 599 -11.63 2.89 26.57
N GLU A 600 -12.53 3.88 26.64
CA GLU A 600 -12.28 5.21 27.22
C GLU A 600 -12.28 5.21 28.76
N GLN A 601 -12.72 4.13 29.42
CA GLN A 601 -12.79 4.08 30.89
C GLN A 601 -11.57 3.44 31.56
N LYS A 602 -11.23 3.97 32.73
CA LYS A 602 -10.29 3.32 33.66
C LYS A 602 -10.91 2.03 34.24
N PRO A 603 -10.13 0.95 34.43
CA PRO A 603 -10.63 -0.30 35.03
C PRO A 603 -11.33 -0.08 36.38
N GLU A 604 -10.78 0.79 37.22
CA GLU A 604 -11.34 1.13 38.54
C GLU A 604 -12.76 1.72 38.46
N THR A 605 -13.06 2.52 37.42
CA THR A 605 -14.40 3.06 37.20
C THR A 605 -15.41 1.93 36.92
N LEU A 606 -14.99 0.91 36.17
CA LEU A 606 -15.83 -0.25 35.85
C LEU A 606 -15.98 -1.22 37.04
N GLU A 607 -15.01 -1.27 37.95
CA GLU A 607 -15.03 -2.09 39.17
C GLU A 607 -15.78 -1.43 40.34
N ARG A 608 -15.88 -0.10 40.37
CA ARG A 608 -16.63 0.65 41.39
C ARG A 608 -18.12 0.86 41.05
N ARG A 609 -18.61 0.38 39.90
CA ARG A 609 -20.04 0.44 39.49
C ARG A 609 -20.95 -0.21 40.55
N THR A 610 -22.00 0.51 40.94
CA THR A 610 -23.14 0.02 41.72
C THR A 610 -24.41 0.71 41.23
N ALA A 611 -25.60 0.16 41.50
CA ALA A 611 -26.87 0.74 41.06
C ALA A 611 -27.07 2.17 41.61
N GLU A 612 -26.65 2.41 42.85
CA GLU A 612 -26.71 3.72 43.51
C GLU A 612 -25.74 4.73 42.89
N LEU A 613 -24.50 4.34 42.59
CA LEU A 613 -23.50 5.25 41.99
C LEU A 613 -23.77 5.52 40.51
N CYS A 614 -24.36 4.56 39.78
CA CYS A 614 -24.80 4.74 38.40
C CYS A 614 -26.18 5.43 38.27
N SER A 615 -26.85 5.77 39.39
CA SER A 615 -28.08 6.57 39.37
C SER A 615 -27.77 8.06 39.18
N GLN A 616 -28.47 8.71 38.24
CA GLN A 616 -28.31 10.13 37.95
C GLN A 616 -28.64 11.03 39.16
N SER A 617 -29.54 10.59 40.05
CA SER A 617 -29.90 11.32 41.28
C SER A 617 -28.79 11.40 42.33
N SER A 618 -27.72 10.62 42.18
CA SER A 618 -26.60 10.58 43.14
C SER A 618 -25.55 11.67 42.89
N HIS A 619 -25.61 12.35 41.75
CA HIS A 619 -24.57 13.29 41.30
C HIS A 619 -24.37 14.48 42.26
N ASP A 620 -25.44 15.23 42.54
CA ASP A 620 -25.38 16.44 43.37
C ASP A 620 -25.03 16.14 44.84
N ILE A 621 -25.41 14.94 45.31
CA ILE A 621 -25.11 14.46 46.66
C ILE A 621 -23.59 14.30 46.83
N LEU A 622 -22.93 13.68 45.85
CA LEU A 622 -21.47 13.49 45.85
C LEU A 622 -20.70 14.82 45.72
N ILE A 623 -21.16 15.74 44.86
CA ILE A 623 -20.53 17.06 44.69
C ILE A 623 -20.61 17.90 45.97
N ASN A 624 -21.77 17.94 46.63
CA ASN A 624 -21.95 18.74 47.84
C ASN A 624 -21.22 18.14 49.05
N ALA A 625 -21.09 16.80 49.10
CA ALA A 625 -20.25 16.12 50.09
C ALA A 625 -18.76 16.49 49.94
N GLN A 626 -18.21 16.47 48.72
CA GLN A 626 -16.81 16.82 48.47
C GLN A 626 -16.47 18.22 49.01
N LYS A 627 -17.26 19.25 48.63
CA LYS A 627 -17.07 20.64 49.09
C LYS A 627 -17.11 20.76 50.63
N THR A 628 -17.93 19.93 51.28
CA THR A 628 -18.08 19.92 52.75
C THR A 628 -16.83 19.34 53.43
N VAL A 629 -16.25 18.26 52.88
CA VAL A 629 -14.98 17.68 53.36
C VAL A 629 -13.83 18.69 53.27
N GLU A 630 -13.72 19.41 52.15
CA GLU A 630 -12.65 20.40 51.92
C GLU A 630 -12.69 21.53 52.96
N LYS A 631 -13.88 22.09 53.23
CA LYS A 631 -14.08 23.11 54.30
C LYS A 631 -13.67 22.58 55.69
N LEU A 632 -14.07 21.34 56.01
CA LEU A 632 -13.81 20.74 57.32
C LEU A 632 -12.32 20.44 57.54
N ARG A 633 -11.60 19.92 56.54
CA ARG A 633 -10.15 19.65 56.59
C ARG A 633 -9.36 20.93 56.92
N LEU A 634 -9.61 22.02 56.20
CA LEU A 634 -8.95 23.33 56.42
C LEU A 634 -9.18 23.86 57.85
N SER A 635 -10.42 23.75 58.34
CA SER A 635 -10.81 24.19 59.68
C SER A 635 -10.12 23.36 60.78
N GLN A 636 -9.96 22.06 60.56
CA GLN A 636 -9.29 21.13 61.48
C GLN A 636 -7.80 21.46 61.64
N GLU A 637 -7.12 21.78 60.53
CA GLU A 637 -5.70 22.16 60.55
C GLU A 637 -5.43 23.45 61.33
N GLU A 638 -6.18 24.53 61.06
CA GLU A 638 -5.91 25.83 61.68
C GLU A 638 -6.02 25.77 63.22
N LEU A 639 -7.02 25.03 63.70
CA LEU A 639 -7.25 24.79 65.12
C LEU A 639 -6.19 23.84 65.73
N ARG A 640 -5.84 22.73 65.06
CA ARG A 640 -4.81 21.78 65.55
C ARG A 640 -3.41 22.38 65.61
N ARG A 641 -3.07 23.36 64.75
CA ARG A 641 -1.77 24.06 64.82
C ARG A 641 -1.58 24.79 66.16
N LYS A 642 -2.64 25.44 66.66
CA LYS A 642 -2.59 26.30 67.87
C LYS A 642 -3.00 25.59 69.17
N TYR A 643 -3.88 24.58 69.12
CA TYR A 643 -4.53 24.00 70.29
C TYR A 643 -4.61 22.46 70.26
N HIS A 644 -4.66 21.81 71.43
CA HIS A 644 -4.92 20.37 71.57
C HIS A 644 -6.44 20.07 71.53
N ILE A 645 -7.09 20.31 70.39
CA ILE A 645 -8.57 20.19 70.24
C ILE A 645 -9.13 18.77 70.46
N ASP A 646 -8.28 17.76 70.46
CA ASP A 646 -8.66 16.36 70.69
C ASP A 646 -9.08 16.12 72.15
N ALA A 647 -8.63 16.96 73.10
CA ALA A 647 -9.12 16.99 74.48
C ALA A 647 -10.56 17.53 74.60
N CYS A 648 -10.99 18.40 73.67
CA CYS A 648 -12.29 19.04 73.66
C CYS A 648 -13.39 18.10 73.13
N LYS A 649 -13.62 16.95 73.76
CA LYS A 649 -14.48 15.88 73.20
C LYS A 649 -15.97 16.26 73.01
N ASP A 650 -16.47 17.20 73.79
CA ASP A 650 -17.89 17.56 73.89
C ASP A 650 -18.09 19.03 73.43
N PRO A 651 -18.76 19.29 72.28
CA PRO A 651 -18.88 20.64 71.74
C PRO A 651 -19.79 21.56 72.56
N GLU A 652 -20.81 21.02 73.23
CA GLU A 652 -21.77 21.82 74.00
C GLU A 652 -21.17 22.30 75.31
N ARG A 653 -20.37 21.44 75.97
CA ARG A 653 -19.55 21.86 77.11
C ARG A 653 -18.55 22.96 76.75
N MET A 654 -18.00 23.01 75.54
CA MET A 654 -17.14 24.12 75.14
C MET A 654 -17.92 25.45 75.11
N CYS A 655 -19.12 25.46 74.52
CA CYS A 655 -20.00 26.64 74.51
C CYS A 655 -20.48 27.04 75.92
N PHE A 656 -20.72 26.07 76.81
CA PHE A 656 -21.06 26.34 78.22
C PHE A 656 -19.89 26.99 78.99
N TYR A 657 -18.69 26.41 78.90
CA TYR A 657 -17.49 26.96 79.54
C TYR A 657 -17.11 28.34 78.98
N ALA A 658 -17.34 28.59 77.69
CA ALA A 658 -17.15 29.91 77.10
C ALA A 658 -18.03 30.97 77.77
N ASN A 659 -19.34 30.72 77.89
CA ASN A 659 -20.26 31.64 78.56
C ASN A 659 -19.90 31.84 80.04
N LYS A 660 -19.55 30.76 80.77
CA LYS A 660 -19.11 30.85 82.18
C LYS A 660 -17.85 31.70 82.36
N LEU A 661 -16.90 31.66 81.43
CA LEU A 661 -15.71 32.51 81.46
C LEU A 661 -15.99 33.97 81.06
N ARG A 662 -16.93 34.22 80.14
CA ARG A 662 -17.24 35.58 79.64
C ARG A 662 -17.94 36.46 80.69
N TYR A 663 -18.71 35.87 81.61
CA TYR A 663 -19.47 36.58 82.66
C TYR A 663 -18.90 36.36 84.08
N ALA A 664 -17.59 36.14 84.20
CA ALA A 664 -16.94 35.91 85.49
C ALA A 664 -16.57 37.22 86.20
N ASN A 665 -16.80 37.26 87.52
CA ASN A 665 -16.47 38.38 88.41
C ASN A 665 -15.35 37.98 89.38
N LEU A 666 -14.77 38.93 90.12
CA LEU A 666 -13.65 38.67 91.06
C LEU A 666 -13.92 37.56 92.09
N LEU A 667 -15.18 37.38 92.51
CA LEU A 667 -15.58 36.33 93.45
C LEU A 667 -15.80 34.95 92.79
N SER A 668 -15.95 34.88 91.46
CA SER A 668 -16.19 33.63 90.72
C SER A 668 -15.03 32.65 90.85
N TYR A 669 -13.80 33.13 91.04
CA TYR A 669 -12.62 32.30 91.29
C TYR A 669 -12.73 31.47 92.59
N TRP A 670 -13.40 32.00 93.62
CA TRP A 670 -13.56 31.29 94.90
C TRP A 670 -14.85 30.48 95.00
N PHE A 671 -15.94 30.93 94.35
CA PHE A 671 -17.28 30.39 94.59
C PHE A 671 -17.98 29.75 93.38
N ASP A 672 -17.43 29.82 92.15
CA ASP A 672 -17.95 29.07 91.00
C ASP A 672 -17.02 27.88 90.64
N PRO A 673 -17.42 26.63 90.93
CA PRO A 673 -16.59 25.47 90.63
C PRO A 673 -16.48 25.15 89.14
N GLU A 674 -17.43 25.60 88.29
CA GLU A 674 -17.39 25.36 86.84
C GLU A 674 -16.46 26.35 86.12
N TYR A 675 -16.37 27.59 86.60
CA TYR A 675 -15.34 28.55 86.17
C TYR A 675 -13.93 27.96 86.34
N ASN A 676 -13.64 27.38 87.51
CA ASN A 676 -12.36 26.78 87.81
C ASN A 676 -12.07 25.51 86.99
N LYS A 677 -13.11 24.73 86.64
CA LYS A 677 -12.98 23.60 85.68
C LYS A 677 -12.67 24.09 84.27
N ALA A 678 -13.31 25.18 83.82
CA ALA A 678 -13.05 25.79 82.52
C ALA A 678 -11.59 26.28 82.39
N LYS A 679 -11.06 26.96 83.42
CA LYS A 679 -9.63 27.36 83.47
C LYS A 679 -8.68 26.15 83.44
N LYS A 680 -8.89 25.15 84.29
CA LYS A 680 -8.12 23.90 84.29
C LYS A 680 -8.28 23.04 83.03
N LEU A 681 -9.25 23.34 82.17
CA LEU A 681 -9.39 22.73 80.86
C LEU A 681 -8.63 23.54 79.81
N TRP A 682 -8.73 24.88 79.82
CA TRP A 682 -7.95 25.77 78.97
C TRP A 682 -6.44 25.53 79.11
N GLU A 683 -5.94 25.39 80.35
CA GLU A 683 -4.53 25.12 80.66
C GLU A 683 -3.98 23.85 79.99
N ARG A 684 -4.84 22.87 79.67
CA ARG A 684 -4.49 21.62 78.98
C ARG A 684 -4.71 21.66 77.46
N ILE A 685 -5.39 22.69 76.95
CA ILE A 685 -5.70 22.87 75.51
C ILE A 685 -4.69 23.81 74.86
N GLN A 686 -4.24 24.84 75.58
CA GLN A 686 -3.17 25.72 75.11
C GLN A 686 -1.87 24.93 74.92
N LYS A 687 -1.23 25.06 73.75
CA LYS A 687 0.08 24.44 73.48
C LYS A 687 1.25 25.21 74.10
N TYR A 688 1.05 26.50 74.35
CA TYR A 688 2.05 27.43 74.87
C TYR A 688 1.41 28.23 76.02
N PRO A 689 2.05 28.33 77.20
CA PRO A 689 1.50 29.09 78.32
C PRO A 689 1.39 30.58 77.97
N SER A 690 0.20 31.16 78.11
CA SER A 690 -0.02 32.60 77.90
C SER A 690 -1.10 33.15 78.84
N LEU A 691 -0.84 34.30 79.47
CA LEU A 691 -1.85 35.00 80.27
C LEU A 691 -2.85 35.70 79.33
N LEU A 692 -3.94 35.01 79.04
CA LEU A 692 -5.07 35.52 78.26
C LEU A 692 -6.27 35.83 79.16
N SER A 693 -6.97 36.92 78.85
CA SER A 693 -8.23 37.28 79.51
C SER A 693 -9.32 36.26 79.21
N ASP A 694 -10.20 36.07 80.18
CA ASP A 694 -11.26 35.04 80.16
C ASP A 694 -12.19 35.19 78.95
N THR A 695 -12.43 36.44 78.54
CA THR A 695 -13.14 36.82 77.32
C THR A 695 -12.50 36.30 76.02
N LYS A 696 -11.16 36.26 75.95
CA LYS A 696 -10.44 35.71 74.78
C LYS A 696 -10.45 34.19 74.78
N ILE A 697 -10.34 33.58 75.96
CA ILE A 697 -10.43 32.13 76.16
C ILE A 697 -11.81 31.62 75.74
N ALA A 698 -12.88 32.32 76.13
CA ALA A 698 -14.27 31.98 75.76
C ALA A 698 -14.47 31.87 74.24
N ASN A 699 -14.00 32.87 73.48
CA ASN A 699 -14.15 32.90 72.02
C ASN A 699 -13.43 31.73 71.31
N ILE A 700 -12.39 31.17 71.92
CA ILE A 700 -11.63 30.04 71.37
C ILE A 700 -12.40 28.72 71.64
N PHE A 701 -13.00 28.57 72.83
CA PHE A 701 -13.89 27.45 73.12
C PHE A 701 -15.10 27.41 72.18
N GLU A 702 -15.76 28.55 71.90
CA GLU A 702 -16.87 28.63 70.94
C GLU A 702 -16.47 28.11 69.54
N LYS A 703 -15.32 28.52 69.02
CA LYS A 703 -14.80 28.09 67.70
C LYS A 703 -14.45 26.60 67.64
N ILE A 704 -13.98 26.00 68.73
CA ILE A 704 -13.70 24.55 68.78
C ILE A 704 -15.02 23.76 68.86
N GLY A 705 -16.03 24.28 69.56
CA GLY A 705 -17.36 23.68 69.65
C GLY A 705 -18.12 23.68 68.32
N SER A 706 -18.10 24.78 67.56
CA SER A 706 -18.78 24.85 66.25
C SER A 706 -18.17 23.90 65.22
N PHE A 707 -16.84 23.84 65.11
CA PHE A 707 -16.13 22.94 64.19
C PHE A 707 -16.52 21.47 64.40
N LYS A 708 -16.57 21.00 65.65
CA LYS A 708 -16.94 19.60 65.93
C LYS A 708 -18.38 19.29 65.59
N ARG A 709 -19.32 20.20 65.85
CA ARG A 709 -20.74 20.02 65.50
C ARG A 709 -20.94 19.85 63.99
N GLU A 710 -20.25 20.63 63.15
CA GLU A 710 -20.31 20.43 61.69
C GLU A 710 -19.71 19.08 61.26
N LEU A 711 -18.58 18.67 61.85
CA LEU A 711 -17.92 17.40 61.56
C LEU A 711 -18.79 16.20 61.94
N ASP A 712 -19.38 16.21 63.14
CA ASP A 712 -20.26 15.15 63.64
C ASP A 712 -21.54 15.02 62.79
N SER A 713 -22.05 16.14 62.25
CA SER A 713 -23.17 16.14 61.32
C SER A 713 -22.79 15.51 59.97
N PHE A 714 -21.64 15.89 59.39
CA PHE A 714 -21.20 15.34 58.10
C PHE A 714 -20.91 13.83 58.19
N LEU A 715 -20.22 13.39 59.25
CA LEU A 715 -19.83 11.99 59.40
C LEU A 715 -21.05 11.06 59.53
N ASN A 716 -22.20 11.54 60.01
CA ASN A 716 -23.39 10.74 60.29
C ASN A 716 -24.51 10.87 59.24
N ASP A 717 -24.26 11.51 58.09
CA ASP A 717 -25.24 11.58 56.99
C ASP A 717 -25.60 10.18 56.45
N SER A 718 -26.84 9.76 56.67
CA SER A 718 -27.36 8.45 56.26
C SER A 718 -27.59 8.33 54.75
N VAL A 719 -27.86 9.43 54.05
CA VAL A 719 -28.09 9.43 52.60
C VAL A 719 -26.76 9.30 51.87
N LEU A 720 -25.77 10.07 52.28
CA LEU A 720 -24.41 10.04 51.73
C LEU A 720 -23.74 8.69 51.94
N ARG A 721 -23.83 8.14 53.17
CA ARG A 721 -23.35 6.78 53.49
C ARG A 721 -24.01 5.71 52.64
N ARG A 722 -25.30 5.84 52.30
CA ARG A 722 -25.99 4.90 51.40
C ARG A 722 -25.49 5.00 49.96
N VAL A 723 -25.33 6.22 49.43
CA VAL A 723 -24.90 6.45 48.04
C VAL A 723 -23.45 6.00 47.81
N CYS A 724 -22.54 6.31 48.75
CA CYS A 724 -21.13 5.87 48.67
C CYS A 724 -20.94 4.41 49.09
N GLY A 725 -21.88 3.84 49.86
CA GLY A 725 -21.81 2.49 50.39
C GLY A 725 -20.49 2.20 51.12
N LYS A 726 -19.89 1.06 50.77
CA LYS A 726 -18.59 0.61 51.32
C LYS A 726 -17.39 1.53 51.03
N TYR A 727 -17.54 2.53 50.16
CA TYR A 727 -16.46 3.46 49.81
C TYR A 727 -16.44 4.72 50.68
N PHE A 728 -17.43 4.93 51.58
CA PHE A 728 -17.43 6.06 52.50
C PHE A 728 -16.42 5.87 53.64
N MET A 729 -15.37 6.71 53.66
CA MET A 729 -14.32 6.74 54.69
C MET A 729 -14.28 8.11 55.40
N GLY A 730 -15.46 8.72 55.61
CA GLY A 730 -15.58 10.03 56.27
C GLY A 730 -14.83 11.12 55.50
N LEU A 731 -13.95 11.87 56.20
CA LEU A 731 -13.12 12.91 55.59
C LEU A 731 -12.06 12.38 54.61
N GLU A 732 -11.80 11.06 54.55
CA GLU A 732 -10.81 10.44 53.64
C GLU A 732 -11.45 9.84 52.38
N THR A 733 -12.77 9.94 52.23
CA THR A 733 -13.51 9.47 51.04
C THR A 733 -13.04 10.16 49.76
N ASP A 734 -12.61 9.37 48.77
CA ASP A 734 -12.33 9.85 47.41
C ASP A 734 -13.63 10.00 46.60
N PHE A 735 -14.25 11.17 46.68
CA PHE A 735 -15.44 11.51 45.89
C PHE A 735 -15.15 11.63 44.38
N SER A 736 -13.90 11.84 43.97
CA SER A 736 -13.56 12.10 42.57
C SER A 736 -13.74 10.86 41.69
N SER A 737 -13.30 9.68 42.17
CA SER A 737 -13.54 8.42 41.46
C SER A 737 -15.01 7.99 41.48
N LEU A 738 -15.75 8.28 42.55
CA LEU A 738 -17.19 7.96 42.63
C LEU A 738 -18.01 8.80 41.64
N LEU A 739 -17.63 10.07 41.43
CA LEU A 739 -18.23 10.91 40.39
C LEU A 739 -17.90 10.43 38.96
N ALA A 740 -16.74 9.84 38.73
CA ALA A 740 -16.39 9.23 37.43
C ALA A 740 -17.29 8.02 37.08
N VAL A 741 -17.65 7.19 38.07
CA VAL A 741 -18.62 6.09 37.89
C VAL A 741 -19.99 6.61 37.45
N ASN A 742 -20.40 7.75 38.01
CA ASN A 742 -21.67 8.39 37.71
C ASN A 742 -21.69 9.00 36.29
N SER A 743 -20.61 9.67 35.87
CA SER A 743 -20.51 10.26 34.53
C SER A 743 -20.43 9.21 33.41
N PHE A 744 -19.76 8.08 33.64
CA PHE A 744 -19.80 6.92 32.75
C PHE A 744 -21.23 6.44 32.49
N ALA A 745 -22.02 6.29 33.56
CA ALA A 745 -23.40 5.79 33.45
C ALA A 745 -24.32 6.70 32.64
N ALA A 746 -24.11 8.02 32.71
CA ALA A 746 -24.82 9.00 31.89
C ALA A 746 -24.42 8.93 30.40
N ASN A 747 -23.13 8.74 30.10
CA ASN A 747 -22.63 8.66 28.72
C ASN A 747 -23.15 7.42 27.98
N VAL A 748 -23.11 6.25 28.65
CA VAL A 748 -23.62 4.98 28.13
C VAL A 748 -25.06 5.12 27.64
N LYS A 749 -25.96 5.62 28.50
CA LYS A 749 -27.38 5.81 28.16
C LYS A 749 -27.59 6.81 27.04
N LYS A 750 -26.93 7.98 27.13
CA LYS A 750 -27.10 9.06 26.15
C LYS A 750 -26.77 8.63 24.73
N SER A 751 -25.71 7.83 24.56
CA SER A 751 -25.29 7.36 23.24
C SER A 751 -26.10 6.14 22.81
N LEU A 752 -26.13 5.07 23.61
CA LEU A 752 -26.66 3.77 23.17
C LEU A 752 -28.19 3.62 23.29
N ASP A 753 -28.91 4.40 24.11
CA ASP A 753 -30.29 4.01 24.46
C ASP A 753 -31.31 4.20 23.33
N SER A 754 -31.16 5.13 22.40
CA SER A 754 -32.27 5.36 21.44
C SER A 754 -32.42 4.26 20.34
N LEU A 755 -31.64 3.16 20.38
CA LEU A 755 -30.77 2.80 19.24
C LEU A 755 -30.36 1.24 19.10
N PRO A 756 -30.38 0.38 17.98
CA PRO A 756 -30.66 -1.08 18.06
C PRO A 756 -29.67 -1.90 18.87
N LEU A 757 -30.18 -2.95 19.51
CA LEU A 757 -29.47 -3.68 20.56
C LEU A 757 -28.80 -2.76 21.63
N GLY A 758 -29.07 -1.44 21.62
CA GLY A 758 -28.34 -0.41 22.33
C GLY A 758 -28.81 -0.23 23.76
N GLN A 759 -30.11 -0.22 24.04
CA GLN A 759 -30.60 -0.26 25.44
C GLN A 759 -30.22 -1.57 26.14
N HIS A 760 -30.34 -2.73 25.47
CA HIS A 760 -29.82 -4.01 25.95
C HIS A 760 -28.29 -3.98 26.14
N LEU A 761 -27.54 -3.27 25.28
CA LEU A 761 -26.11 -3.02 25.48
C LEU A 761 -25.85 -2.09 26.67
N SER A 762 -26.55 -0.96 26.84
CA SER A 762 -26.50 -0.11 28.04
C SER A 762 -26.75 -0.94 29.29
N ARG A 763 -27.73 -1.84 29.24
CA ARG A 763 -28.03 -2.77 30.32
C ARG A 763 -26.84 -3.69 30.62
N ILE A 764 -26.18 -4.23 29.60
CA ILE A 764 -24.92 -4.99 29.78
C ILE A 764 -23.81 -4.10 30.34
N LEU A 765 -23.63 -2.88 29.84
CA LEU A 765 -22.55 -1.96 30.26
C LEU A 765 -22.73 -1.39 31.68
N LEU A 766 -23.97 -1.32 32.18
CA LEU A 766 -24.28 -0.78 33.52
C LEU A 766 -24.58 -1.87 34.55
N GLU A 767 -25.39 -2.87 34.23
CA GLU A 767 -25.87 -3.88 35.18
C GLU A 767 -25.05 -5.17 35.18
N ALA A 768 -24.35 -5.52 34.08
CA ALA A 768 -23.65 -6.81 34.01
C ALA A 768 -22.28 -6.80 34.70
N ASP A 769 -21.89 -8.00 35.13
CA ASP A 769 -20.58 -8.31 35.66
C ASP A 769 -19.44 -7.90 34.71
N ILE A 770 -18.31 -7.48 35.29
CA ILE A 770 -17.16 -6.94 34.57
C ILE A 770 -16.53 -7.95 33.60
N THR A 771 -16.71 -9.27 33.80
CA THR A 771 -16.26 -10.26 32.82
C THR A 771 -16.97 -10.14 31.47
N LYS A 772 -18.27 -9.78 31.45
CA LYS A 772 -19.02 -9.54 30.20
C LYS A 772 -18.59 -8.23 29.54
N ALA A 773 -18.42 -7.15 30.32
CA ALA A 773 -17.89 -5.90 29.81
C ALA A 773 -16.48 -6.07 29.20
N ARG A 774 -15.59 -6.84 29.85
CA ARG A 774 -14.26 -7.16 29.34
C ARG A 774 -14.30 -8.00 28.05
N LYS A 775 -15.22 -8.96 27.92
CA LYS A 775 -15.42 -9.71 26.67
C LYS A 775 -15.89 -8.85 25.50
N ILE A 776 -16.75 -7.86 25.76
CA ILE A 776 -17.14 -6.88 24.75
C ILE A 776 -15.91 -6.03 24.37
N LEU A 777 -15.22 -5.44 25.36
CA LEU A 777 -14.01 -4.64 25.14
C LEU A 777 -12.90 -5.37 24.36
N GLN A 778 -12.78 -6.70 24.47
CA GLN A 778 -11.83 -7.49 23.67
C GLN A 778 -12.01 -7.33 22.15
N LEU A 779 -13.23 -7.02 21.67
CA LEU A 779 -13.50 -6.74 20.27
C LEU A 779 -12.78 -5.48 19.77
N HIS A 780 -12.44 -4.52 20.64
CA HIS A 780 -11.65 -3.33 20.28
C HIS A 780 -10.30 -3.71 19.65
N PHE A 781 -9.67 -4.75 20.21
CA PHE A 781 -8.33 -5.21 19.86
C PHE A 781 -8.34 -6.24 18.72
N MET A 782 -9.51 -6.64 18.23
CA MET A 782 -9.63 -7.54 17.08
C MET A 782 -9.52 -6.74 15.78
N GLN A 783 -8.35 -6.75 15.14
CA GLN A 783 -8.14 -6.05 13.85
C GLN A 783 -9.17 -6.44 12.77
N ARG A 784 -9.61 -7.72 12.74
CA ARG A 784 -10.69 -8.17 11.83
C ARG A 784 -12.06 -7.53 12.11
N PHE A 785 -12.32 -7.13 13.36
CA PHE A 785 -13.51 -6.34 13.70
C PHE A 785 -13.36 -4.93 13.11
N GLN A 786 -12.28 -4.21 13.42
CA GLN A 786 -12.03 -2.88 12.81
C GLN A 786 -12.13 -2.92 11.26
N LEU A 787 -11.56 -3.93 10.60
CA LEU A 787 -11.65 -4.12 9.15
C LEU A 787 -13.07 -4.45 8.62
N LEU A 788 -13.96 -5.04 9.43
CA LEU A 788 -15.39 -5.24 9.12
C LEU A 788 -16.17 -3.94 9.27
N ILE A 789 -15.93 -3.24 10.36
CA ILE A 789 -16.53 -1.95 10.72
C ILE A 789 -16.28 -0.97 9.59
N GLN A 790 -14.99 -0.76 9.29
CA GLN A 790 -14.46 0.05 8.19
C GLN A 790 -15.04 -0.27 6.81
N PHE A 791 -15.72 -1.40 6.66
CA PHE A 791 -16.23 -1.78 5.38
C PHE A 791 -17.71 -1.52 5.15
N ILE A 792 -18.59 -1.83 6.10
CA ILE A 792 -20.04 -1.70 5.89
C ILE A 792 -20.39 -0.29 5.37
N ASP A 793 -19.74 0.74 5.92
CA ASP A 793 -19.82 2.14 5.51
C ASP A 793 -19.18 2.46 4.15
N ALA A 794 -18.14 1.72 3.72
CA ALA A 794 -17.40 2.02 2.49
C ALA A 794 -18.17 1.61 1.22
N SER A 795 -18.84 0.45 1.20
CA SER A 795 -19.86 0.17 0.16
C SER A 795 -21.21 0.83 0.44
N ARG A 796 -21.40 1.37 1.65
CA ARG A 796 -22.60 2.08 2.11
C ARG A 796 -23.82 1.13 2.22
N LEU A 797 -23.58 -0.13 2.60
CA LEU A 797 -24.56 -1.24 2.71
C LEU A 797 -25.55 -1.08 3.89
N ASP A 798 -25.61 0.13 4.43
CA ASP A 798 -26.43 0.57 5.54
C ASP A 798 -27.42 1.70 5.15
N LYS A 799 -27.44 2.14 3.86
CA LYS A 799 -28.16 3.36 3.38
C LYS A 799 -29.00 3.22 2.09
N LYS A 800 -28.94 2.02 1.53
CA LYS A 800 -29.15 1.41 0.20
C LYS A 800 -30.57 0.62 -0.26
N PHE A 801 -31.29 -0.62 -0.21
CA PHE A 801 -31.71 -2.09 0.37
C PHE A 801 -32.53 -2.39 1.72
N ASP A 802 -33.88 -2.43 1.84
CA ASP A 802 -34.92 -2.94 2.89
C ASP A 802 -34.05 -3.12 4.25
N LYS A 803 -34.31 -2.53 5.43
CA LYS A 803 -33.53 -2.71 6.70
C LYS A 803 -33.33 -4.13 7.35
N GLN A 804 -33.51 -5.29 6.68
CA GLN A 804 -33.75 -6.60 7.32
C GLN A 804 -33.00 -7.93 6.92
N LEU A 805 -32.06 -8.07 5.95
CA LEU A 805 -31.48 -9.43 5.63
C LEU A 805 -30.87 -10.12 6.86
N THR A 806 -31.06 -11.44 6.91
CA THR A 806 -30.21 -12.38 7.66
C THR A 806 -28.85 -12.62 6.93
N TRP A 807 -28.09 -13.72 7.12
CA TRP A 807 -26.59 -13.71 7.01
C TRP A 807 -25.84 -14.74 6.08
N GLU A 808 -26.41 -15.25 4.98
CA GLU A 808 -25.73 -16.03 3.90
C GLU A 808 -26.13 -15.68 2.41
N GLU A 809 -27.41 -15.50 2.04
CA GLU A 809 -27.90 -15.54 0.62
C GLU A 809 -27.80 -14.30 -0.33
N LEU A 810 -27.65 -13.02 0.02
CA LEU A 810 -27.52 -11.88 -0.95
C LEU A 810 -26.11 -11.72 -1.50
N SER A 811 -25.15 -12.46 -0.94
CA SER A 811 -24.07 -13.03 -1.75
C SER A 811 -24.62 -13.45 -3.12
N ASP A 812 -25.76 -14.14 -3.14
CA ASP A 812 -26.42 -14.64 -4.34
C ASP A 812 -27.18 -13.56 -5.12
N HIS A 813 -27.57 -12.45 -4.50
CA HIS A 813 -28.09 -11.27 -5.22
C HIS A 813 -26.97 -10.50 -5.93
N TYR A 814 -25.82 -10.23 -5.30
CA TYR A 814 -24.68 -9.63 -6.01
C TYR A 814 -23.99 -10.65 -6.96
N ARG A 815 -24.05 -11.97 -6.70
CA ARG A 815 -23.71 -13.01 -7.72
C ARG A 815 -24.71 -12.99 -8.88
N LYS A 816 -26.01 -12.83 -8.62
CA LYS A 816 -27.04 -12.68 -9.67
C LYS A 816 -26.72 -11.47 -10.55
N ILE A 817 -26.50 -10.30 -9.94
CA ILE A 817 -26.03 -9.08 -10.63
C ILE A 817 -24.77 -9.37 -11.48
N SER A 818 -23.73 -9.98 -10.89
CA SER A 818 -22.50 -10.36 -11.59
C SER A 818 -22.76 -11.22 -12.83
N SER A 819 -23.55 -12.28 -12.69
CA SER A 819 -23.80 -13.25 -13.77
C SER A 819 -24.58 -12.67 -14.93
N GLN A 820 -25.65 -11.90 -14.66
CA GLN A 820 -26.53 -11.35 -15.70
C GLN A 820 -25.87 -10.17 -16.43
N SER A 821 -25.15 -9.30 -15.71
CA SER A 821 -24.39 -8.20 -16.35
C SER A 821 -23.26 -8.70 -17.26
N ALA A 822 -22.53 -9.75 -16.87
CA ALA A 822 -21.52 -10.37 -17.72
C ALA A 822 -22.09 -11.04 -18.99
N HIS A 823 -23.30 -11.58 -18.92
CA HIS A 823 -24.00 -12.17 -20.06
C HIS A 823 -24.45 -11.08 -21.04
N ALA A 824 -25.19 -10.08 -20.54
CA ALA A 824 -25.71 -8.99 -21.35
C ALA A 824 -24.61 -8.19 -22.05
N TYR A 825 -23.50 -7.88 -21.36
CA TYR A 825 -22.34 -7.22 -21.97
C TYR A 825 -21.84 -7.95 -23.22
N LYS A 826 -21.68 -9.28 -23.16
CA LYS A 826 -21.16 -10.07 -24.28
C LYS A 826 -22.09 -10.07 -25.48
N GLU A 827 -23.40 -10.19 -25.26
CA GLU A 827 -24.35 -10.24 -26.37
C GLU A 827 -24.53 -8.86 -27.02
N LEU A 828 -24.65 -7.79 -26.24
CA LEU A 828 -24.82 -6.43 -26.77
C LEU A 828 -23.60 -5.97 -27.59
N ILE A 829 -22.37 -6.30 -27.16
CA ILE A 829 -21.16 -6.07 -27.95
C ILE A 829 -21.12 -6.93 -29.21
N SER A 830 -21.59 -8.19 -29.16
CA SER A 830 -21.64 -9.06 -30.35
C SER A 830 -22.61 -8.60 -31.44
N LEU A 831 -23.56 -7.71 -31.09
CA LEU A 831 -24.50 -7.07 -32.02
C LEU A 831 -23.98 -5.75 -32.60
N GLY A 832 -22.73 -5.35 -32.32
CA GLY A 832 -22.10 -4.16 -32.89
C GLY A 832 -22.57 -2.83 -32.29
N LEU A 833 -23.26 -2.86 -31.14
CA LEU A 833 -23.66 -1.66 -30.41
C LEU A 833 -22.45 -0.94 -29.83
N ASN A 834 -22.51 0.39 -29.79
CA ASN A 834 -21.45 1.23 -29.25
C ASN A 834 -21.23 0.93 -27.74
N PRO A 835 -20.02 0.55 -27.29
CA PRO A 835 -19.74 0.26 -25.88
C PRO A 835 -20.11 1.41 -24.92
N LEU A 836 -20.09 2.65 -25.41
CA LEU A 836 -20.42 3.86 -24.67
C LEU A 836 -21.92 4.21 -24.67
N MET A 837 -22.77 3.43 -25.34
CA MET A 837 -24.22 3.62 -25.34
C MET A 837 -24.81 3.35 -23.94
N PRO A 838 -25.60 4.28 -23.36
CA PRO A 838 -26.40 4.02 -22.16
C PRO A 838 -27.47 2.96 -22.38
N ILE A 839 -27.65 2.05 -21.43
CA ILE A 839 -28.65 0.97 -21.49
C ILE A 839 -30.09 1.51 -21.51
N SER A 840 -30.32 2.69 -20.91
CA SER A 840 -31.59 3.43 -20.98
C SER A 840 -32.08 3.73 -22.40
N LEU A 841 -31.17 3.69 -23.38
CA LEU A 841 -31.48 3.90 -24.79
C LEU A 841 -31.73 2.58 -25.57
N LEU A 842 -31.66 1.40 -24.93
CA LEU A 842 -32.08 0.15 -25.59
C LEU A 842 -33.58 0.14 -25.96
N PRO A 843 -34.53 0.54 -25.08
CA PRO A 843 -35.94 0.58 -25.44
C PRO A 843 -36.23 1.53 -26.61
N SER A 844 -35.57 2.69 -26.66
CA SER A 844 -35.71 3.62 -27.79
C SER A 844 -35.02 3.12 -29.06
N LEU A 845 -33.87 2.45 -28.96
CA LEU A 845 -33.24 1.74 -30.07
C LEU A 845 -34.19 0.69 -30.67
N ILE A 846 -34.78 -0.17 -29.83
CA ILE A 846 -35.71 -1.23 -30.24
C ILE A 846 -36.90 -0.64 -30.99
N GLN A 847 -37.56 0.38 -30.42
CA GLN A 847 -38.68 1.06 -31.07
C GLN A 847 -38.27 1.72 -32.40
N ASN A 848 -37.15 2.44 -32.45
CA ASN A 848 -36.67 3.06 -33.69
C ASN A 848 -36.34 2.02 -34.77
N ILE A 849 -35.81 0.85 -34.41
CA ILE A 849 -35.53 -0.27 -35.34
C ILE A 849 -36.83 -0.90 -35.84
N GLU A 850 -37.84 -1.06 -35.00
CA GLU A 850 -39.16 -1.57 -35.39
C GLU A 850 -39.87 -0.59 -36.35
N GLU A 851 -39.90 0.70 -36.01
CA GLU A 851 -40.50 1.76 -36.83
C GLU A 851 -39.79 1.89 -38.20
N LEU A 852 -38.45 1.94 -38.24
CA LEU A 852 -37.68 2.01 -39.50
C LEU A 852 -37.79 0.75 -40.36
N ASN A 853 -37.91 -0.45 -39.77
CA ASN A 853 -38.20 -1.64 -40.57
C ASN A 853 -39.62 -1.59 -41.15
N SER A 854 -40.57 -0.96 -40.47
CA SER A 854 -41.92 -0.73 -41.00
C SER A 854 -41.97 0.33 -42.12
N GLU A 855 -41.16 1.40 -42.03
CA GLU A 855 -41.04 2.40 -43.09
C GLU A 855 -40.26 1.88 -44.31
N LYS A 856 -39.20 1.10 -44.09
CA LYS A 856 -38.39 0.49 -45.15
C LYS A 856 -39.15 -0.56 -46.00
N GLN A 857 -40.32 -1.00 -45.53
CA GLN A 857 -41.23 -1.90 -46.26
C GLN A 857 -42.38 -1.16 -46.98
N ARG A 858 -42.47 0.18 -46.89
CA ARG A 858 -43.56 1.01 -47.43
C ARG A 858 -43.13 1.87 -48.61
#